data_AF-A0A933BVW4-F1
#
_entry.id   AF-A0A933BVW4-F1
#
_cell.length_a   1.000
_cell.length_b   1.000
_cell.length_c   1.000
_cell.angle_alpha   90.00
_cell.angle_beta   90.00
_cell.angle_gamma   90.00
#
_symmetry.space_group_name_H-M   'P 1'
#
loop_
_entity.id
_entity.type
_entity.pdbx_description
1 polymer ?
#
loop_
_entity_poly.entity_id
_entity_poly.type
_entity_poly.pdbx_seq_one_letter_code
_entity_poly.pdbx_strand_id
1 'polypeptide(L)'
;MPFAPDIFRLQEIRNLRSQNSNPRHGAFAHAIGRLGLVFLLFLANPSISAGEAPRNHAIPESLQSIPTRAGEQIDLAESLLQVSREWNPSLNLEPYRARLDQLTEKVRSGIAGKTSPEAVVAILKQIVHKDEGYGYTDKVDQDGVPLDPSEIFLHGLLDSRRGYCMNLSFLYLIVADRLDLPLHGVALPNHFFVRYESGPARINIETTESGASFPDAFYLDRFGIPQNPPPVFYMRNLGKKQSLGSYFSNVGMAFYRKSQPGKAVAYLELSAKINPESTEARNNLGNIYSEMKKYKAAIDQYLLALKANPNDMATLFNLGIAYSESGDKKKAVEAFLQAAQLDPDYIPAHRSLAQLYLDQKKYISALLHLQKLTDLDPQNLLSHLNLASVYLLQGNFDLALEAVNRAKAMSPENPEVLAKLAEISYRKGNLDTAVNQYRYLIEYNPERLDAYIQLGWIYYKKSDVKMAISWTRRGLNKAKEPASFAALAWMNLGLYHLLDRNFAEAETWYQKALSSKNPNSLDGMIKDLEDASRRFPQVPEVDYFAGWLFYESGQKEKAEPFLGRYLQRGEDASLAGKARDLLARLHGRNGASPAPKFSAAPDAGQKPGAKIPGGMAKVPAGFFHMGSSGKSEDESPEHKVFLDDYFIDTYEVSAREYAEFLNAVGNVKGYYLDNKFGPLEYAGTFRPLPGLESFPVNNVSWYGADAYCQWKKKRLPTEAEWEKAARGIDRKVYPWGNGAPSPALARYRQAWTEEIQYKVMVPVDSMPEGKSEYGVFHMAGNVKEWVEDWYDREYYSEYEAQLNPRGPVGGEFKVIKGGSWRDLPGFIYSSFRNNSYPQTRLDDYGFRCAKSEKEISGPEKLIRLEDLGAENPGARFAWMRR
;
A
#
# COMPACT_ATOMS: atom_id res chain seq x y z
N MET A 1 0.07 -5.92 19.51
CA MET A 1 0.94 -5.89 18.31
C MET A 1 1.84 -4.67 18.40
N PRO A 2 3.17 -4.80 18.33
CA PRO A 2 4.02 -3.66 18.02
C PRO A 2 3.87 -3.43 16.51
N PHE A 3 3.06 -2.45 16.14
CA PHE A 3 2.94 -2.05 14.74
C PHE A 3 4.29 -1.46 14.29
N ALA A 4 4.91 -2.10 13.29
CA ALA A 4 6.07 -1.55 12.61
C ALA A 4 5.68 -0.18 12.01
N PRO A 5 6.50 0.87 12.20
CA PRO A 5 6.25 2.17 11.63
C PRO A 5 6.64 2.16 10.14
N ASP A 6 5.80 1.62 9.27
CA ASP A 6 5.88 1.91 7.84
C ASP A 6 5.08 3.19 7.60
N ILE A 7 5.74 4.32 7.87
CA ILE A 7 5.28 5.65 7.55
C ILE A 7 6.39 6.27 6.67
N PHE A 8 6.01 6.67 5.45
CA PHE A 8 6.81 7.21 4.32
C PHE A 8 7.56 6.19 3.43
N ARG A 9 6.87 5.67 2.41
CA ARG A 9 7.53 5.48 1.10
C ARG A 9 7.21 6.66 0.18
N LEU A 10 8.27 7.39 -0.16
CA LEU A 10 8.34 8.37 -1.25
C LEU A 10 8.00 7.70 -2.59
N GLN A 11 6.77 7.81 -3.09
CA GLN A 11 6.51 7.37 -4.47
C GLN A 11 5.38 8.03 -5.28
N GLU A 12 4.76 9.13 -4.82
CA GLU A 12 3.79 9.86 -5.65
C GLU A 12 4.20 11.34 -5.85
N ILE A 13 5.11 11.57 -6.81
CA ILE A 13 5.39 12.88 -7.43
C ILE A 13 5.17 12.77 -8.95
N ARG A 14 4.08 12.12 -9.36
CA ARG A 14 3.65 12.08 -10.76
C ARG A 14 2.13 12.00 -10.82
N ASN A 15 1.45 13.15 -10.66
CA ASN A 15 0.24 13.51 -11.40
C ASN A 15 -0.48 14.69 -10.73
N LEU A 16 -0.13 15.91 -11.13
CA LEU A 16 -1.05 17.06 -11.10
C LEU A 16 -0.77 17.91 -12.34
N ARG A 17 -1.42 17.57 -13.46
CA ARG A 17 -1.61 18.47 -14.60
C ARG A 17 -3.10 18.53 -14.92
N SER A 18 -3.51 19.72 -15.33
CA SER A 18 -4.83 20.13 -15.80
C SER A 18 -5.84 20.47 -14.69
N GLN A 19 -6.05 21.76 -14.48
CA GLN A 19 -7.30 22.45 -14.81
C GLN A 19 -7.23 23.90 -14.30
N ASN A 20 -6.97 24.85 -15.20
CA ASN A 20 -7.83 26.03 -15.30
C ASN A 20 -7.48 26.84 -16.55
N SER A 21 -8.45 26.88 -17.46
CA SER A 21 -8.46 27.66 -18.68
C SER A 21 -9.60 28.67 -18.60
N ASN A 22 -9.31 29.98 -18.56
CA ASN A 22 -9.95 30.91 -19.50
C ASN A 22 -9.22 32.27 -19.56
N PRO A 23 -9.14 32.92 -20.75
CA PRO A 23 -8.30 34.09 -21.01
C PRO A 23 -9.07 35.42 -21.08
N ARG A 24 -8.30 36.51 -21.17
CA ARG A 24 -8.61 37.90 -21.59
C ARG A 24 -8.63 38.92 -20.44
N HIS A 25 -7.52 39.64 -20.24
CA HIS A 25 -7.23 40.99 -20.76
C HIS A 25 -5.77 41.35 -20.39
N GLY A 26 -5.00 41.95 -21.31
CA GLY A 26 -3.60 42.34 -21.12
C GLY A 26 -3.43 43.44 -20.06
N ALA A 27 -2.24 43.78 -19.58
CA ALA A 27 -0.87 43.39 -19.88
C ALA A 27 -0.05 43.70 -18.61
N PHE A 28 1.07 42.99 -18.41
CA PHE A 28 2.24 43.31 -17.57
C PHE A 28 2.06 44.25 -16.35
N ALA A 29 2.43 43.75 -15.16
CA ALA A 29 2.87 44.50 -13.97
C ALA A 29 2.04 44.44 -12.66
N HIS A 30 1.32 43.35 -12.33
CA HIS A 30 0.63 43.26 -11.02
C HIS A 30 0.86 41.98 -10.18
N ALA A 31 1.93 41.21 -10.41
CA ALA A 31 2.17 39.96 -9.67
C ALA A 31 3.52 39.83 -8.93
N ILE A 32 4.37 40.86 -8.88
CA ILE A 32 5.74 40.74 -8.32
C ILE A 32 5.85 41.24 -6.86
N GLY A 33 4.78 41.76 -6.25
CA GLY A 33 4.88 42.46 -4.95
C GLY A 33 4.61 41.67 -3.67
N ARG A 34 4.21 40.38 -3.70
CA ARG A 34 3.83 39.64 -2.46
C ARG A 34 4.19 38.16 -2.39
N LEU A 35 4.94 37.63 -3.35
CA LEU A 35 5.57 36.33 -3.24
C LEU A 35 7.07 36.58 -3.28
N GLY A 36 7.71 36.65 -2.09
CA GLY A 36 9.14 36.37 -2.03
C GLY A 36 9.34 35.04 -2.73
N LEU A 37 10.10 35.01 -3.82
CA LEU A 37 10.29 33.82 -4.63
C LEU A 37 10.88 32.72 -3.73
N VAL A 38 9.99 31.85 -3.27
CA VAL A 38 10.31 30.69 -2.47
C VAL A 38 10.97 29.70 -3.42
N PHE A 39 12.24 29.38 -3.22
CA PHE A 39 12.79 28.12 -3.72
C PHE A 39 12.13 26.98 -2.92
N LEU A 40 10.90 26.64 -3.28
CA LEU A 40 10.23 25.41 -2.87
C LEU A 40 10.89 24.30 -3.67
N LEU A 41 11.93 23.70 -3.09
CA LEU A 41 12.51 22.46 -3.60
C LEU A 41 11.45 21.36 -3.54
N PHE A 42 10.78 21.12 -4.67
CA PHE A 42 10.11 19.85 -4.91
C PHE A 42 11.18 18.80 -5.21
N LEU A 43 11.04 17.65 -4.54
CA LEU A 43 11.79 16.41 -4.78
C LEU A 43 11.61 15.94 -6.24
N ALA A 44 12.36 16.50 -7.17
CA ALA A 44 12.72 15.83 -8.40
C ALA A 44 14.15 15.36 -8.21
N ASN A 45 14.36 14.07 -7.94
CA ASN A 45 15.69 13.45 -7.91
C ASN A 45 16.36 13.61 -9.29
N PRO A 46 17.45 14.37 -9.47
CA PRO A 46 18.50 13.90 -10.34
C PRO A 46 19.32 12.89 -9.53
N SER A 47 19.37 11.64 -9.98
CA SER A 47 20.25 10.63 -9.42
C SER A 47 21.70 11.13 -9.48
N ILE A 48 22.23 11.68 -8.38
CA ILE A 48 23.64 12.03 -8.27
C ILE A 48 24.38 10.73 -8.01
N SER A 49 25.05 10.23 -9.05
CA SER A 49 26.03 9.15 -8.91
C SER A 49 27.14 9.60 -7.98
N ALA A 50 27.31 8.87 -6.87
CA ALA A 50 28.49 8.98 -6.02
C ALA A 50 29.68 8.32 -6.74
N GLY A 51 30.40 9.10 -7.55
CA GLY A 51 31.53 8.59 -8.29
C GLY A 51 32.31 9.68 -9.00
N GLU A 52 33.11 10.44 -8.26
CA GLU A 52 34.51 10.79 -8.60
C GLU A 52 35.09 11.76 -7.54
N ALA A 53 36.29 11.46 -7.06
CA ALA A 53 37.09 12.37 -6.23
C ALA A 53 37.50 13.62 -7.03
N PRO A 54 37.66 14.80 -6.39
CA PRO A 54 37.62 16.08 -7.08
C PRO A 54 38.88 16.31 -7.93
N ARG A 55 38.72 16.28 -9.26
CA ARG A 55 39.69 16.92 -10.17
C ARG A 55 39.43 18.43 -10.16
N ASN A 56 40.33 19.18 -9.51
CA ASN A 56 40.45 20.66 -9.48
C ASN A 56 39.25 21.46 -10.05
N HIS A 57 38.24 21.72 -9.20
CA HIS A 57 37.18 22.71 -9.43
C HIS A 57 37.63 24.15 -9.10
N ALA A 58 38.92 24.44 -9.22
CA ALA A 58 39.49 25.70 -8.76
C ALA A 58 39.04 26.85 -9.65
N ILE A 59 38.37 27.84 -9.05
CA ILE A 59 38.16 29.16 -9.65
C ILE A 59 39.54 29.75 -10.01
N PRO A 60 39.70 30.47 -11.13
CA PRO A 60 40.96 31.13 -11.46
C PRO A 60 41.52 31.98 -10.30
N GLU A 61 42.84 31.94 -10.07
CA GLU A 61 43.51 32.67 -8.98
C GLU A 61 43.25 34.19 -9.03
N SER A 62 43.11 34.72 -10.25
CA SER A 62 42.70 36.10 -10.51
C SER A 62 41.35 36.46 -9.87
N LEU A 63 40.39 35.54 -9.88
CA LEU A 63 39.09 35.71 -9.24
C LEU A 63 39.14 35.38 -7.74
N GLN A 64 39.88 34.35 -7.33
CA GLN A 64 40.02 33.97 -5.91
C GLN A 64 40.68 35.04 -5.05
N SER A 65 41.55 35.87 -5.63
CA SER A 65 42.25 36.95 -4.93
C SER A 65 41.44 38.25 -4.83
N ILE A 66 40.28 38.37 -5.49
CA ILE A 66 39.41 39.56 -5.41
C ILE A 66 39.07 39.99 -3.97
N PRO A 67 38.77 39.08 -3.01
CA PRO A 67 38.44 39.47 -1.64
C PRO A 67 39.55 40.27 -0.94
N THR A 68 40.81 40.02 -1.30
CA THR A 68 41.99 40.66 -0.68
C THR A 68 42.48 41.91 -1.43
N ARG A 69 41.98 42.17 -2.64
CA ARG A 69 42.38 43.34 -3.45
C ARG A 69 41.66 44.61 -3.02
N ALA A 70 42.32 45.76 -3.20
CA ALA A 70 41.68 47.07 -3.13
C ALA A 70 40.74 47.28 -4.33
N GLY A 71 39.76 48.19 -4.23
CA GLY A 71 38.75 48.37 -5.28
C GLY A 71 39.34 48.85 -6.61
N GLU A 72 40.39 49.65 -6.55
CA GLU A 72 41.14 50.21 -7.68
C GLU A 72 41.95 49.14 -8.43
N GLN A 73 42.26 48.02 -7.77
CA GLN A 73 43.02 46.90 -8.35
C GLN A 73 42.12 45.87 -9.06
N ILE A 74 40.82 46.13 -9.12
CA ILE A 74 39.82 45.24 -9.71
C ILE A 74 39.39 45.83 -11.04
N ASP A 75 39.67 45.11 -12.12
CA ASP A 75 39.10 45.36 -13.45
C ASP A 75 37.79 44.57 -13.57
N LEU A 76 36.66 45.29 -13.65
CA LEU A 76 35.34 44.67 -13.76
C LEU A 76 35.17 43.91 -15.08
N ALA A 77 35.64 44.47 -16.19
CA ALA A 77 35.50 43.85 -17.52
C ALA A 77 36.25 42.53 -17.57
N GLU A 78 37.52 42.53 -17.16
CA GLU A 78 38.35 41.31 -17.16
C GLU A 78 37.80 40.26 -16.20
N SER A 79 37.30 40.66 -15.03
CA SER A 79 36.71 39.73 -14.07
C SER A 79 35.49 39.01 -14.67
N LEU A 80 34.58 39.72 -15.34
CA LEU A 80 33.38 39.14 -15.95
C LEU A 80 33.69 38.32 -17.20
N LEU A 81 34.68 38.72 -18.01
CA LEU A 81 35.14 37.95 -19.17
C LEU A 81 35.84 36.66 -18.74
N GLN A 82 36.59 36.66 -17.64
CA GLN A 82 37.16 35.43 -17.08
C GLN A 82 36.07 34.47 -16.60
N VAL A 83 35.02 34.97 -15.93
CA VAL A 83 33.86 34.14 -15.58
C VAL A 83 33.14 33.61 -16.83
N SER A 84 33.03 34.43 -17.89
CA SER A 84 32.49 33.98 -19.17
C SER A 84 33.30 32.82 -19.77
N ARG A 85 34.63 32.87 -19.69
CA ARG A 85 35.51 31.77 -20.10
C ARG A 85 35.39 30.54 -19.20
N GLU A 86 35.15 30.71 -17.90
CA GLU A 86 34.86 29.58 -17.00
C GLU A 86 33.55 28.86 -17.35
N TRP A 87 32.57 29.61 -17.87
CA TRP A 87 31.31 29.06 -18.38
C TRP A 87 31.49 28.34 -19.72
N ASN A 88 32.24 28.97 -20.64
CA ASN A 88 32.57 28.45 -21.96
C ASN A 88 34.08 28.57 -22.25
N PRO A 89 34.87 27.51 -21.99
CA PRO A 89 36.33 27.54 -22.12
C PRO A 89 36.87 27.82 -23.52
N SER A 90 36.07 27.64 -24.58
CA SER A 90 36.49 27.89 -25.96
C SER A 90 36.36 29.35 -26.41
N LEU A 91 35.86 30.25 -25.54
CA LEU A 91 35.67 31.66 -25.90
C LEU A 91 37.00 32.38 -26.17
N ASN A 92 37.09 32.99 -27.35
CA ASN A 92 38.06 34.04 -27.63
C ASN A 92 37.57 35.36 -27.02
N LEU A 93 38.32 35.93 -26.07
CA LEU A 93 37.89 37.12 -25.32
C LEU A 93 38.16 38.46 -26.04
N GLU A 94 39.04 38.49 -27.04
CA GLU A 94 39.44 39.73 -27.73
C GLU A 94 38.28 40.52 -28.38
N PRO A 95 37.33 39.88 -29.10
CA PRO A 95 36.22 40.62 -29.70
C PRO A 95 35.33 41.32 -28.65
N TYR A 96 35.16 40.70 -27.48
CA TYR A 96 34.36 41.25 -26.40
C TYR A 96 35.04 42.46 -25.74
N ARG A 97 36.37 42.41 -25.57
CA ARG A 97 37.16 43.57 -25.11
C ARG A 97 36.99 44.75 -26.06
N ALA A 98 37.20 44.51 -27.35
CA ALA A 98 37.06 45.55 -28.37
C ALA A 98 35.64 46.15 -28.40
N ARG A 99 34.59 45.34 -28.23
CA ARG A 99 33.20 45.83 -28.15
C ARG A 99 32.97 46.70 -26.91
N LEU A 100 33.50 46.32 -25.76
CA LEU A 100 33.44 47.15 -24.54
C LEU A 100 34.21 48.46 -24.72
N ASP A 101 35.37 48.44 -25.38
CA ASP A 101 36.16 49.64 -25.67
C ASP A 101 35.40 50.60 -26.58
N GLN A 102 34.78 50.08 -27.65
CA GLN A 102 33.93 50.86 -28.55
C GLN A 102 32.73 51.49 -27.82
N LEU A 103 32.04 50.72 -26.98
CA LEU A 103 30.94 51.24 -26.16
C LEU A 103 31.42 52.34 -25.21
N THR A 104 32.56 52.11 -24.55
CA THR A 104 33.17 53.07 -23.61
C THR A 104 33.51 54.37 -24.33
N GLU A 105 34.05 54.31 -25.54
CA GLU A 105 34.44 55.50 -26.30
C GLU A 105 33.22 56.28 -26.82
N LYS A 106 32.16 55.59 -27.25
CA LYS A 106 30.88 56.24 -27.59
C LYS A 106 30.32 57.00 -26.40
N VAL A 107 30.35 56.40 -25.21
CA VAL A 107 29.90 57.07 -23.98
C VAL A 107 30.82 58.24 -23.64
N ARG A 108 32.15 58.06 -23.67
CA ARG A 108 33.14 59.13 -23.44
C ARG A 108 32.86 60.35 -24.32
N SER A 109 32.66 60.12 -25.62
CA SER A 109 32.34 61.15 -26.60
C SER A 109 30.98 61.80 -26.33
N GLY A 110 29.96 61.02 -25.98
CA GLY A 110 28.61 61.53 -25.71
C GLY A 110 28.51 62.38 -24.43
N ILE A 111 29.30 62.07 -23.40
CA ILE A 111 29.31 62.82 -22.13
C ILE A 111 30.30 63.98 -22.14
N ALA A 112 31.13 64.13 -23.19
CA ALA A 112 32.09 65.21 -23.29
C ALA A 112 31.40 66.58 -23.16
N GLY A 113 31.86 67.41 -22.23
CA GLY A 113 31.28 68.73 -21.94
C GLY A 113 29.94 68.70 -21.18
N LYS A 114 29.45 67.54 -20.73
CA LYS A 114 28.29 67.44 -19.83
C LYS A 114 28.76 67.51 -18.37
N THR A 115 28.14 68.37 -17.57
CA THR A 115 28.51 68.59 -16.16
C THR A 115 27.41 68.21 -15.17
N SER A 116 26.15 68.07 -15.60
CA SER A 116 25.04 67.65 -14.73
C SER A 116 24.90 66.12 -14.71
N PRO A 117 24.73 65.48 -13.53
CA PRO A 117 24.44 64.06 -13.36
C PRO A 117 23.32 63.52 -14.26
N GLU A 118 22.23 64.27 -14.41
CA GLU A 118 21.06 63.89 -15.22
C GLU A 118 21.41 63.77 -16.70
N ALA A 119 22.26 64.68 -17.22
CA ALA A 119 22.71 64.64 -18.60
C ALA A 119 23.66 63.45 -18.84
N VAL A 120 24.57 63.17 -17.91
CA VAL A 120 25.46 62.00 -17.98
C VAL A 120 24.63 60.71 -18.01
N VAL A 121 23.68 60.58 -17.09
CA VAL A 121 22.78 59.43 -16.98
C VAL A 121 21.87 59.30 -18.21
N ALA A 122 21.37 60.40 -18.77
CA ALA A 122 20.57 60.37 -20.00
C ALA A 122 21.38 59.87 -21.21
N ILE A 123 22.64 60.29 -21.34
CA ILE A 123 23.54 59.83 -22.41
C ILE A 123 23.86 58.34 -22.24
N LEU A 124 24.14 57.88 -21.02
CA LEU A 124 24.36 56.45 -20.74
C LEU A 124 23.16 55.61 -21.20
N LYS A 125 21.93 56.02 -20.84
CA LYS A 125 20.70 55.32 -21.23
C LYS A 125 20.49 55.31 -22.74
N GLN A 126 20.68 56.46 -23.38
CA GLN A 126 20.53 56.61 -24.83
C GLN A 126 21.49 55.68 -25.56
N ILE A 127 22.78 55.72 -25.22
CA ILE A 127 23.79 54.92 -25.91
C ILE A 127 23.56 53.43 -25.66
N VAL A 128 23.39 53.01 -24.39
CA VAL A 128 23.25 51.59 -24.05
C VAL A 128 21.97 50.99 -24.65
N HIS A 129 20.82 51.63 -24.48
CA HIS A 129 19.53 51.01 -24.84
C HIS A 129 19.04 51.35 -26.25
N LYS A 130 19.27 52.57 -26.75
CA LYS A 130 18.73 52.99 -28.05
C LYS A 130 19.75 52.87 -29.17
N ASP A 131 20.97 53.34 -28.95
CA ASP A 131 21.99 53.35 -30.01
C ASP A 131 22.62 51.96 -30.18
N GLU A 132 22.95 51.29 -29.07
CA GLU A 132 23.51 49.93 -29.06
C GLU A 132 22.45 48.84 -28.94
N GLY A 133 21.23 49.16 -28.49
CA GLY A 133 20.12 48.22 -28.47
C GLY A 133 20.19 47.15 -27.36
N TYR A 134 20.99 47.37 -26.31
CA TYR A 134 21.02 46.44 -25.17
C TYR A 134 19.70 46.50 -24.39
N GLY A 135 19.17 45.36 -23.99
CA GLY A 135 17.93 45.32 -23.22
C GLY A 135 17.71 44.02 -22.44
N TYR A 136 16.63 43.99 -21.67
CA TYR A 136 16.24 42.79 -20.93
C TYR A 136 15.84 41.65 -21.88
N THR A 137 16.13 40.41 -21.47
CA THR A 137 15.71 39.19 -22.19
C THR A 137 14.26 38.83 -21.86
N ASP A 138 13.42 38.66 -22.89
CA ASP A 138 12.01 38.28 -22.77
C ASP A 138 11.81 36.75 -22.76
N LYS A 139 12.88 35.98 -23.03
CA LYS A 139 12.88 34.52 -23.07
C LYS A 139 13.34 33.94 -21.75
N VAL A 140 12.45 33.95 -20.77
CA VAL A 140 12.71 33.41 -19.44
C VAL A 140 11.84 32.19 -19.13
N ASP A 141 12.31 31.34 -18.22
CA ASP A 141 11.50 30.29 -17.62
C ASP A 141 10.43 30.87 -16.68
N GLN A 142 9.61 30.00 -16.09
CA GLN A 142 8.56 30.38 -15.14
C GLN A 142 9.08 31.11 -13.88
N ASP A 143 10.38 30.99 -13.60
CA ASP A 143 11.06 31.62 -12.46
C ASP A 143 11.80 32.90 -12.87
N GLY A 144 11.62 33.36 -14.12
CA GLY A 144 12.24 34.59 -14.63
C GLY A 144 13.71 34.44 -15.02
N VAL A 145 14.23 33.21 -15.13
CA VAL A 145 15.63 32.95 -15.51
C VAL A 145 15.77 32.75 -17.02
N PRO A 146 16.79 33.33 -17.68
CA PRO A 146 16.96 33.20 -19.13
C PRO A 146 16.99 31.74 -19.61
N LEU A 147 16.21 31.44 -20.66
CA LEU A 147 16.20 30.13 -21.31
C LEU A 147 17.53 29.81 -22.00
N ASP A 148 18.24 30.83 -22.48
CA ASP A 148 19.63 30.72 -22.89
C ASP A 148 20.54 31.04 -21.69
N PRO A 149 21.21 30.04 -21.09
CA PRO A 149 22.03 30.27 -19.91
C PRO A 149 23.25 31.16 -20.18
N SER A 150 23.66 31.34 -21.45
CA SER A 150 24.76 32.25 -21.79
C SER A 150 24.40 33.72 -21.53
N GLU A 151 23.11 34.08 -21.58
CA GLU A 151 22.60 35.44 -21.31
C GLU A 151 22.67 35.85 -19.83
N ILE A 152 23.15 34.97 -18.94
CA ILE A 152 23.53 35.30 -17.55
C ILE A 152 24.93 35.93 -17.50
N PHE A 153 25.77 35.63 -18.49
CA PHE A 153 27.18 36.02 -18.54
C PHE A 153 27.39 37.23 -19.46
N LEU A 154 28.54 37.89 -19.32
CA LEU A 154 28.83 39.09 -20.09
C LEU A 154 28.95 38.80 -21.60
N HIS A 155 29.59 37.70 -21.99
CA HIS A 155 29.73 37.34 -23.42
C HIS A 155 28.36 37.17 -24.10
N GLY A 156 27.42 36.45 -23.46
CA GLY A 156 26.08 36.25 -24.02
C GLY A 156 25.32 37.57 -24.18
N LEU A 157 25.36 38.46 -23.18
CA LEU A 157 24.80 39.82 -23.31
C LEU A 157 25.43 40.58 -24.48
N LEU A 158 26.75 40.53 -24.62
CA LEU A 158 27.44 41.26 -25.68
C LEU A 158 27.10 40.72 -27.07
N ASP A 159 26.87 39.42 -27.21
CA ASP A 159 26.51 38.77 -28.47
C ASP A 159 25.04 39.00 -28.85
N SER A 160 24.12 38.72 -27.93
CA SER A 160 22.68 38.78 -28.20
C SER A 160 22.09 40.18 -28.04
N ARG A 161 22.80 41.08 -27.34
CA ARG A 161 22.30 42.36 -26.82
C ARG A 161 21.12 42.20 -25.87
N ARG A 162 20.88 40.99 -25.37
CA ARG A 162 19.86 40.65 -24.39
C ARG A 162 20.53 40.10 -23.14
N GLY A 163 20.15 40.62 -21.98
CA GLY A 163 20.71 40.15 -20.72
C GLY A 163 19.72 40.19 -19.58
N TYR A 164 20.14 39.56 -18.49
CA TYR A 164 19.45 39.58 -17.22
C TYR A 164 19.78 40.87 -16.44
N CYS A 165 19.09 41.13 -15.33
CA CYS A 165 19.30 42.36 -14.54
C CYS A 165 20.75 42.56 -14.11
N MET A 166 21.44 41.46 -13.78
CA MET A 166 22.81 41.48 -13.27
C MET A 166 23.83 41.89 -14.35
N ASN A 167 23.99 41.14 -15.44
CA ASN A 167 25.01 41.45 -16.45
C ASN A 167 24.72 42.75 -17.21
N LEU A 168 23.45 43.12 -17.38
CA LEU A 168 23.08 44.43 -17.95
C LEU A 168 23.46 45.58 -17.02
N SER A 169 23.27 45.43 -15.71
CA SER A 169 23.80 46.36 -14.70
C SER A 169 25.32 46.44 -14.71
N PHE A 170 26.00 45.30 -14.88
CA PHE A 170 27.45 45.30 -15.00
C PHE A 170 27.97 45.97 -16.27
N LEU A 171 27.21 45.99 -17.36
CA LEU A 171 27.58 46.77 -18.55
C LEU A 171 27.71 48.27 -18.21
N TYR A 172 26.76 48.81 -17.43
CA TYR A 172 26.85 50.17 -16.91
C TYR A 172 28.04 50.35 -15.96
N LEU A 173 28.26 49.41 -15.03
CA LEU A 173 29.37 49.48 -14.08
C LEU A 173 30.74 49.41 -14.77
N ILE A 174 30.89 48.62 -15.83
CA ILE A 174 32.13 48.52 -16.62
C ILE A 174 32.43 49.83 -17.34
N VAL A 175 31.42 50.42 -17.99
CA VAL A 175 31.59 51.72 -18.65
C VAL A 175 31.91 52.80 -17.63
N ALA A 176 31.22 52.79 -16.48
CA ALA A 176 31.46 53.72 -15.39
C ALA A 176 32.88 53.59 -14.83
N ASP A 177 33.34 52.36 -14.60
CA ASP A 177 34.68 52.04 -14.11
C ASP A 177 35.79 52.61 -15.01
N ARG A 178 35.64 52.45 -16.33
CA ARG A 178 36.61 52.94 -17.33
C ARG A 178 36.60 54.46 -17.54
N LEU A 179 35.52 55.12 -17.12
CA LEU A 179 35.31 56.56 -17.26
C LEU A 179 35.34 57.31 -15.92
N ASP A 180 35.64 56.61 -14.82
CA ASP A 180 35.62 57.14 -13.46
C ASP A 180 34.29 57.83 -13.09
N LEU A 181 33.17 57.23 -13.54
CA LEU A 181 31.83 57.71 -13.22
C LEU A 181 31.36 57.12 -11.89
N PRO A 182 30.66 57.89 -11.04
CA PRO A 182 30.25 57.44 -9.71
C PRO A 182 28.97 56.61 -9.76
N LEU A 183 29.02 55.49 -10.48
CA LEU A 183 27.96 54.48 -10.48
C LEU A 183 28.29 53.36 -9.48
N HIS A 184 27.25 52.94 -8.77
CA HIS A 184 27.31 51.86 -7.80
C HIS A 184 26.29 50.79 -8.17
N GLY A 185 26.64 49.53 -7.93
CA GLY A 185 25.65 48.46 -7.94
C GLY A 185 24.75 48.56 -6.72
N VAL A 186 23.49 48.14 -6.84
CA VAL A 186 22.56 48.09 -5.71
C VAL A 186 21.84 46.74 -5.74
N ALA A 187 22.03 45.97 -4.67
CA ALA A 187 21.41 44.65 -4.52
C ALA A 187 20.02 44.75 -3.87
N LEU A 188 19.13 43.88 -4.33
CA LEU A 188 17.78 43.62 -3.85
C LEU A 188 17.58 42.10 -3.78
N PRO A 189 16.57 41.59 -3.05
CA PRO A 189 16.22 40.17 -3.13
C PRO A 189 15.96 39.76 -4.59
N ASN A 190 16.76 38.84 -5.13
CA ASN A 190 16.68 38.35 -6.52
C ASN A 190 16.75 39.42 -7.62
N HIS A 191 17.15 40.66 -7.32
CA HIS A 191 17.24 41.76 -8.30
C HIS A 191 18.48 42.63 -8.07
N PHE A 192 18.95 43.28 -9.14
CA PHE A 192 20.14 44.11 -9.10
C PHE A 192 20.01 45.25 -10.11
N PHE A 193 20.28 46.47 -9.66
CA PHE A 193 20.25 47.66 -10.50
C PHE A 193 21.49 48.54 -10.25
N VAL A 194 21.61 49.67 -10.96
CA VAL A 194 22.71 50.61 -10.75
C VAL A 194 22.22 51.98 -10.32
N ARG A 195 23.01 52.68 -9.51
CA ARG A 195 22.70 54.02 -9.00
C ARG A 195 23.87 54.95 -9.28
N TYR A 196 23.60 56.08 -9.90
CA TYR A 196 24.53 57.19 -9.99
C TYR A 196 24.45 58.02 -8.70
N GLU A 197 25.57 58.22 -8.01
CA GLU A 197 25.61 59.02 -6.78
C GLU A 197 26.83 59.94 -6.72
N SER A 198 26.62 61.25 -6.85
CA SER A 198 27.69 62.26 -6.76
C SER A 198 27.20 63.50 -6.04
N GLY A 199 27.80 63.79 -4.87
CA GLY A 199 27.34 64.88 -4.01
C GLY A 199 25.85 64.70 -3.62
N PRO A 200 24.96 65.68 -3.87
CA PRO A 200 23.53 65.54 -3.57
C PRO A 200 22.75 64.74 -4.64
N ALA A 201 23.34 64.49 -5.80
CA ALA A 201 22.63 63.81 -6.89
C ALA A 201 22.61 62.30 -6.65
N ARG A 202 21.41 61.74 -6.55
CA ARG A 202 21.16 60.29 -6.46
C ARG A 202 20.13 59.88 -7.50
N ILE A 203 20.54 59.08 -8.49
CA ILE A 203 19.69 58.66 -9.60
C ILE A 203 19.77 57.14 -9.75
N ASN A 204 18.68 56.44 -9.42
CA ASN A 204 18.54 55.02 -9.68
C ASN A 204 18.31 54.78 -11.18
N ILE A 205 18.90 53.72 -11.71
CA ILE A 205 18.80 53.33 -13.12
C ILE A 205 18.39 51.87 -13.15
N GLU A 206 17.12 51.62 -13.44
CA GLU A 206 16.56 50.29 -13.64
C GLU A 206 16.94 49.78 -15.02
N THR A 207 18.00 48.98 -15.07
CA THR A 207 18.57 48.51 -16.34
C THR A 207 17.62 47.58 -17.08
N THR A 208 16.74 46.85 -16.38
CA THR A 208 15.74 45.98 -17.02
C THR A 208 14.61 46.75 -17.69
N GLU A 209 14.36 48.00 -17.27
CA GLU A 209 13.31 48.88 -17.81
C GLU A 209 13.93 49.96 -18.70
N SER A 210 14.91 49.57 -19.54
CA SER A 210 15.60 50.46 -20.48
C SER A 210 16.22 51.70 -19.80
N GLY A 211 16.67 51.54 -18.55
CA GLY A 211 17.27 52.59 -17.74
C GLY A 211 16.25 53.54 -17.10
N ALA A 212 14.99 53.16 -16.93
CA ALA A 212 14.02 53.97 -16.20
C ALA A 212 14.54 54.35 -14.79
N SER A 213 14.16 55.52 -14.28
CA SER A 213 14.58 55.99 -12.96
C SER A 213 13.42 55.99 -11.99
N PHE A 214 13.57 55.26 -10.88
CA PHE A 214 12.57 55.14 -9.83
C PHE A 214 13.15 55.58 -8.47
N PRO A 215 12.36 56.20 -7.57
CA PRO A 215 12.84 56.54 -6.24
C PRO A 215 13.08 55.29 -5.39
N ASP A 216 13.86 55.39 -4.31
CA ASP A 216 14.12 54.26 -3.40
C ASP A 216 12.83 53.63 -2.85
N ALA A 217 11.79 54.44 -2.61
CA ALA A 217 10.48 53.98 -2.16
C ALA A 217 9.84 52.94 -3.09
N PHE A 218 10.06 53.05 -4.40
CA PHE A 218 9.55 52.08 -5.38
C PHE A 218 10.15 50.69 -5.14
N TYR A 219 11.45 50.62 -4.90
CA TYR A 219 12.15 49.36 -4.67
C TYR A 219 11.82 48.76 -3.30
N LEU A 220 11.73 49.61 -2.27
CA LEU A 220 11.39 49.17 -0.92
C LEU A 220 10.00 48.52 -0.88
N ASP A 221 9.01 49.12 -1.55
CA ASP A 221 7.66 48.58 -1.66
C ASP A 221 7.62 47.31 -2.54
N ARG A 222 8.19 47.38 -3.75
CA ARG A 222 8.15 46.27 -4.72
C ARG A 222 8.79 44.98 -4.18
N PHE A 223 9.86 45.09 -3.40
CA PHE A 223 10.63 43.95 -2.90
C PHE A 223 10.39 43.67 -1.41
N GLY A 224 9.42 44.34 -0.78
CA GLY A 224 9.05 44.10 0.63
C GLY A 224 10.20 44.29 1.62
N ILE A 225 11.09 45.26 1.34
CA ILE A 225 12.29 45.47 2.15
C ILE A 225 11.92 46.26 3.41
N PRO A 226 12.15 45.71 4.61
CA PRO A 226 11.79 46.39 5.84
C PRO A 226 12.59 47.69 5.98
N GLN A 227 11.91 48.79 6.28
CA GLN A 227 12.57 50.07 6.51
C GLN A 227 13.08 50.23 7.95
N ASN A 228 12.53 49.43 8.89
CA ASN A 228 12.88 49.48 10.30
C ASN A 228 13.01 48.06 10.89
N PRO A 229 14.22 47.63 11.31
CA PRO A 229 15.50 48.28 11.05
C PRO A 229 15.81 48.28 9.54
N PRO A 230 16.57 49.27 9.03
CA PRO A 230 16.96 49.29 7.63
C PRO A 230 17.84 48.08 7.30
N PRO A 231 17.76 47.54 6.07
CA PRO A 231 18.53 46.37 5.67
C PRO A 231 20.04 46.65 5.75
N VAL A 232 20.79 45.65 6.23
CA VAL A 232 22.25 45.77 6.37
C VAL A 232 22.96 45.66 5.01
N PHE A 233 22.36 44.95 4.03
CA PHE A 233 22.94 44.72 2.70
C PHE A 233 22.13 45.36 1.56
N TYR A 234 20.82 45.10 1.51
CA TYR A 234 19.97 45.58 0.41
C TYR A 234 19.83 47.10 0.36
N MET A 235 19.60 47.66 -0.83
CA MET A 235 19.45 49.10 -1.10
C MET A 235 20.68 50.00 -0.84
N ARG A 236 21.81 49.43 -0.41
CA ARG A 236 23.09 50.13 -0.26
C ARG A 236 23.88 50.18 -1.56
N ASN A 237 24.71 51.22 -1.68
CA ASN A 237 25.66 51.34 -2.79
C ASN A 237 26.79 50.33 -2.60
N LEU A 238 26.95 49.45 -3.58
CA LEU A 238 28.00 48.45 -3.62
C LEU A 238 29.15 48.98 -4.47
N GLY A 239 30.36 48.93 -3.93
CA GLY A 239 31.59 49.15 -4.69
C GLY A 239 31.85 48.01 -5.69
N LYS A 240 32.91 48.13 -6.49
CA LYS A 240 33.28 47.12 -7.50
C LYS A 240 33.37 45.71 -6.92
N LYS A 241 34.03 45.59 -5.76
CA LYS A 241 34.20 44.33 -5.04
C LYS A 241 32.86 43.73 -4.62
N GLN A 242 32.02 44.49 -3.92
CA GLN A 242 30.72 44.01 -3.41
C GLN A 242 29.72 43.72 -4.54
N SER A 243 29.77 44.51 -5.63
CA SER A 243 29.01 44.23 -6.84
C SER A 243 29.41 42.87 -7.42
N LEU A 244 30.72 42.60 -7.56
CA LEU A 244 31.23 41.29 -8.00
C LEU A 244 30.82 40.16 -7.07
N GLY A 245 30.81 40.40 -5.75
CA GLY A 245 30.27 39.43 -4.79
C GLY A 245 28.83 39.03 -5.10
N SER A 246 27.97 39.99 -5.49
CA SER A 246 26.59 39.71 -5.89
C SER A 246 26.53 38.93 -7.22
N TYR A 247 27.36 39.31 -8.19
CA TYR A 247 27.49 38.59 -9.45
C TYR A 247 27.93 37.13 -9.26
N PHE A 248 28.91 36.86 -8.38
CA PHE A 248 29.36 35.51 -8.09
C PHE A 248 28.27 34.64 -7.46
N SER A 249 27.31 35.21 -6.74
CA SER A 249 26.15 34.47 -6.24
C SER A 249 25.32 33.91 -7.41
N ASN A 250 24.98 34.77 -8.37
CA ASN A 250 24.22 34.38 -9.56
C ASN A 250 24.97 33.35 -10.41
N VAL A 251 26.28 33.54 -10.58
CA VAL A 251 27.15 32.59 -11.30
C VAL A 251 27.17 31.24 -10.61
N GLY A 252 27.26 31.22 -9.28
CA GLY A 252 27.17 29.99 -8.49
C GLY A 252 25.88 29.23 -8.77
N MET A 253 24.74 29.92 -8.79
CA MET A 253 23.45 29.31 -9.12
C MET A 253 23.35 28.85 -10.59
N ALA A 254 23.99 29.54 -11.53
CA ALA A 254 24.08 29.08 -12.92
C ALA A 254 24.87 27.76 -13.05
N PHE A 255 26.00 27.63 -12.32
CA PHE A 255 26.75 26.36 -12.28
C PHE A 255 26.00 25.25 -11.54
N TYR A 256 25.24 25.58 -10.51
CA TYR A 256 24.37 24.63 -9.81
C TYR A 256 23.31 24.05 -10.77
N ARG A 257 22.63 24.90 -11.56
CA ARG A 257 21.68 24.47 -12.61
C ARG A 257 22.33 23.59 -13.70
N LYS A 258 23.63 23.76 -13.95
CA LYS A 258 24.43 22.90 -14.85
C LYS A 258 24.89 21.59 -14.18
N SER A 259 24.37 21.27 -12.99
CA SER A 259 24.78 20.11 -12.18
C SER A 259 26.27 20.09 -11.85
N GLN A 260 26.88 21.27 -11.64
CA GLN A 260 28.28 21.42 -11.21
C GLN A 260 28.37 21.97 -9.77
N PRO A 261 27.96 21.20 -8.75
CA PRO A 261 27.86 21.67 -7.37
C PRO A 261 29.21 22.13 -6.79
N GLY A 262 30.34 21.54 -7.21
CA GLY A 262 31.67 21.98 -6.77
C GLY A 262 32.01 23.41 -7.20
N LYS A 263 31.75 23.77 -8.47
CA LYS A 263 31.94 25.15 -8.96
C LYS A 263 30.93 26.10 -8.33
N ALA A 264 29.68 25.66 -8.18
CA ALA A 264 28.64 26.45 -7.52
C ALA A 264 29.05 26.87 -6.10
N VAL A 265 29.49 25.90 -5.29
CA VAL A 265 29.99 26.13 -3.93
C VAL A 265 31.16 27.10 -3.94
N ALA A 266 32.15 26.92 -4.82
CA ALA A 266 33.32 27.81 -4.87
C ALA A 266 32.93 29.28 -5.16
N TYR A 267 32.00 29.52 -6.09
CA TYR A 267 31.55 30.87 -6.43
C TYR A 267 30.68 31.49 -5.32
N LEU A 268 29.85 30.67 -4.66
CA LEU A 268 29.03 31.10 -3.53
C LEU A 268 29.87 31.37 -2.27
N GLU A 269 30.92 30.60 -2.01
CA GLU A 269 31.90 30.88 -0.96
C GLU A 269 32.63 32.21 -1.22
N LEU A 270 33.03 32.46 -2.48
CA LEU A 270 33.63 33.73 -2.88
C LEU A 270 32.65 34.90 -2.68
N SER A 271 31.40 34.71 -3.08
CA SER A 271 30.30 35.66 -2.85
C SER A 271 30.11 35.97 -1.37
N ALA A 272 29.97 34.94 -0.53
CA ALA A 272 29.76 35.09 0.92
C ALA A 272 30.98 35.67 1.64
N LYS A 273 32.20 35.44 1.13
CA LYS A 273 33.43 36.07 1.66
C LYS A 273 33.48 37.56 1.35
N ILE A 274 33.03 37.98 0.17
CA ILE A 274 33.00 39.38 -0.25
C ILE A 274 31.82 40.12 0.41
N ASN A 275 30.65 39.49 0.43
CA ASN A 275 29.40 40.02 0.96
C ASN A 275 28.92 39.14 2.14
N PRO A 276 29.55 39.24 3.32
CA PRO A 276 29.21 38.40 4.47
C PRO A 276 27.81 38.66 5.04
N GLU A 277 27.16 39.75 4.66
CA GLU A 277 25.79 40.09 5.08
C GLU A 277 24.74 39.72 4.02
N SER A 278 25.15 39.15 2.88
CA SER A 278 24.21 38.65 1.87
C SER A 278 23.54 37.37 2.35
N THR A 279 22.28 37.49 2.74
CA THR A 279 21.43 36.38 3.16
C THR A 279 21.23 35.38 2.02
N GLU A 280 20.97 35.90 0.81
CA GLU A 280 20.77 35.10 -0.40
C GLU A 280 21.96 34.19 -0.72
N ALA A 281 23.19 34.74 -0.72
CA ALA A 281 24.38 33.95 -1.01
C ALA A 281 24.62 32.84 0.02
N ARG A 282 24.38 33.14 1.30
CA ARG A 282 24.51 32.16 2.39
C ARG A 282 23.42 31.09 2.34
N ASN A 283 22.18 31.47 2.03
CA ASN A 283 21.07 30.53 1.86
C ASN A 283 21.33 29.58 0.70
N ASN A 284 21.72 30.11 -0.46
CA ASN A 284 22.05 29.30 -1.63
C ASN A 284 23.19 28.33 -1.32
N LEU A 285 24.24 28.79 -0.64
CA LEU A 285 25.34 27.93 -0.20
C LEU A 285 24.87 26.84 0.79
N GLY A 286 24.02 27.22 1.75
CA GLY A 286 23.42 26.29 2.71
C GLY A 286 22.56 25.22 2.05
N ASN A 287 21.72 25.61 1.08
CA ASN A 287 20.86 24.71 0.31
C ASN A 287 21.69 23.66 -0.42
N ILE A 288 22.73 24.09 -1.14
CA ILE A 288 23.62 23.18 -1.87
C ILE A 288 24.37 22.25 -0.91
N TYR A 289 24.88 22.74 0.21
CA TYR A 289 25.49 21.86 1.21
C TYR A 289 24.50 20.85 1.80
N SER A 290 23.24 21.24 2.01
CA SER A 290 22.18 20.36 2.51
C SER A 290 21.90 19.22 1.53
N GLU A 291 21.80 19.53 0.24
CA GLU A 291 21.64 18.51 -0.82
C GLU A 291 22.84 17.57 -0.93
N MET A 292 24.05 18.11 -0.74
CA MET A 292 25.28 17.32 -0.63
C MET A 292 25.38 16.53 0.68
N LYS A 293 24.34 16.56 1.54
CA LYS A 293 24.29 15.94 2.88
C LYS A 293 25.38 16.43 3.84
N LYS A 294 25.97 17.59 3.55
CA LYS A 294 26.94 18.29 4.42
C LYS A 294 26.19 19.15 5.43
N TYR A 295 25.34 18.53 6.24
CA TYR A 295 24.37 19.25 7.09
C TYR A 295 25.01 20.24 8.06
N LYS A 296 26.19 19.92 8.62
CA LYS A 296 26.91 20.86 9.51
C LYS A 296 27.28 22.17 8.78
N ALA A 297 27.83 22.07 7.57
CA ALA A 297 28.18 23.24 6.77
C ALA A 297 26.92 24.00 6.34
N ALA A 298 25.83 23.30 6.00
CA ALA A 298 24.55 23.93 5.69
C ALA A 298 24.00 24.74 6.87
N ILE A 299 23.97 24.14 8.07
CA ILE A 299 23.55 24.78 9.32
C ILE A 299 24.38 26.04 9.59
N ASP A 300 25.70 25.95 9.47
CA ASP A 300 26.59 27.11 9.69
C ASP A 300 26.24 28.27 8.74
N GLN A 301 25.95 27.99 7.46
CA GLN A 301 25.57 29.04 6.51
C GLN A 301 24.19 29.62 6.80
N TYR A 302 23.19 28.80 7.11
CA TYR A 302 21.85 29.28 7.47
C TYR A 302 21.87 30.13 8.74
N LEU A 303 22.63 29.74 9.77
CA LEU A 303 22.77 30.54 10.99
C LEU A 303 23.41 31.90 10.70
N LEU A 304 24.39 31.95 9.80
CA LEU A 304 25.00 33.20 9.37
C LEU A 304 24.04 34.06 8.53
N ALA A 305 23.17 33.44 7.72
CA ALA A 305 22.11 34.15 7.01
C ALA A 305 21.07 34.74 7.98
N LEU A 306 20.61 33.94 8.96
CA LEU A 306 19.65 34.37 9.97
C LEU A 306 20.22 35.42 10.93
N LYS A 307 21.55 35.47 11.11
CA LYS A 307 22.18 36.58 11.83
C LYS A 307 21.97 37.92 11.10
N ALA A 308 21.95 37.92 9.77
CA ALA A 308 21.74 39.12 8.96
C ALA A 308 20.24 39.42 8.76
N ASN A 309 19.39 38.39 8.65
CA ASN A 309 17.93 38.52 8.62
C ASN A 309 17.26 37.44 9.49
N PRO A 310 16.96 37.74 10.77
CA PRO A 310 16.40 36.75 11.71
C PRO A 310 15.01 36.23 11.33
N ASN A 311 14.25 36.97 10.52
CA ASN A 311 12.86 36.66 10.17
C ASN A 311 12.72 36.10 8.75
N ASP A 312 13.80 35.54 8.18
CA ASP A 312 13.73 34.86 6.89
C ASP A 312 13.12 33.46 7.05
N MET A 313 11.80 33.38 6.83
CA MET A 313 11.01 32.16 6.99
C MET A 313 11.55 30.98 6.16
N ALA A 314 11.98 31.22 4.91
CA ALA A 314 12.48 30.16 4.04
C ALA A 314 13.78 29.56 4.60
N THR A 315 14.66 30.42 5.14
CA THR A 315 15.91 30.00 5.77
C THR A 315 15.68 29.26 7.08
N LEU A 316 14.72 29.71 7.90
CA LEU A 316 14.31 29.00 9.12
C LEU A 316 13.79 27.60 8.78
N PHE A 317 12.96 27.48 7.74
CA PHE A 317 12.49 26.18 7.28
C PHE A 317 13.64 25.28 6.80
N ASN A 318 14.54 25.79 5.96
CA ASN A 318 15.68 25.02 5.45
C ASN A 318 16.67 24.62 6.56
N LEU A 319 16.85 25.48 7.57
CA LEU A 319 17.60 25.16 8.78
C LEU A 319 16.92 24.03 9.56
N GLY A 320 15.60 24.05 9.68
CA GLY A 320 14.82 22.97 10.30
C GLY A 320 15.01 21.63 9.59
N ILE A 321 15.00 21.63 8.25
CA ILE A 321 15.30 20.44 7.44
C ILE A 321 16.71 19.94 7.72
N ALA A 322 17.72 20.82 7.67
CA ALA A 322 19.10 20.43 7.93
C ALA A 322 19.31 19.85 9.34
N TYR A 323 18.67 20.41 10.37
CA TYR A 323 18.69 19.85 11.72
C TYR A 323 17.99 18.49 11.81
N SER A 324 16.85 18.32 11.13
CA SER A 324 16.11 17.05 11.11
C SER A 324 16.96 15.94 10.50
N GLU A 325 17.56 16.21 9.34
CA GLU A 325 18.42 15.27 8.61
C GLU A 325 19.75 15.00 9.33
N SER A 326 20.29 15.98 10.09
CA SER A 326 21.46 15.77 10.94
C SER A 326 21.16 15.03 12.25
N GLY A 327 19.89 14.74 12.54
CA GLY A 327 19.44 14.05 13.75
C GLY A 327 19.15 14.95 14.96
N ASP A 328 19.33 16.27 14.87
CA ASP A 328 18.99 17.23 15.93
C ASP A 328 17.51 17.60 15.87
N LYS A 329 16.64 16.62 16.13
CA LYS A 329 15.18 16.75 16.02
C LYS A 329 14.60 17.86 16.90
N LYS A 330 15.29 18.24 17.99
CA LYS A 330 14.83 19.28 18.92
C LYS A 330 14.96 20.66 18.27
N LYS A 331 16.13 20.99 17.71
CA LYS A 331 16.33 22.24 16.97
C LYS A 331 15.55 22.30 15.67
N ALA A 332 15.32 21.16 15.03
CA ALA A 332 14.44 21.09 13.85
C ALA A 332 13.03 21.59 14.18
N VAL A 333 12.44 21.11 15.29
CA VAL A 333 11.13 21.57 15.78
C VAL A 333 11.15 23.07 16.09
N GLU A 334 12.18 23.57 16.77
CA GLU A 334 12.31 25.00 17.08
C GLU A 334 12.32 25.86 15.81
N ALA A 335 13.12 25.49 14.81
CA ALA A 335 13.22 26.22 13.55
C ALA A 335 11.90 26.17 12.74
N PHE A 336 11.25 25.02 12.66
CA PHE A 336 9.94 24.91 11.99
C PHE A 336 8.83 25.67 12.72
N LEU A 337 8.84 25.70 14.06
CA LEU A 337 7.89 26.50 14.83
C LEU A 337 8.10 28.00 14.59
N GLN A 338 9.34 28.46 14.50
CA GLN A 338 9.63 29.86 14.13
C GLN A 338 9.13 30.19 12.73
N ALA A 339 9.34 29.30 11.75
CA ALA A 339 8.79 29.48 10.40
C ALA A 339 7.25 29.56 10.41
N ALA A 340 6.57 28.67 11.15
CA ALA A 340 5.12 28.69 11.30
C ALA A 340 4.59 29.88 12.14
N GLN A 341 5.42 30.51 12.98
CA GLN A 341 5.06 31.73 13.69
C GLN A 341 5.12 32.97 12.78
N LEU A 342 6.07 32.99 11.83
CA LEU A 342 6.18 34.06 10.84
C LEU A 342 5.05 33.99 9.79
N ASP A 343 4.71 32.77 9.36
CA ASP A 343 3.58 32.51 8.49
C ASP A 343 2.76 31.31 9.01
N PRO A 344 1.64 31.59 9.72
CA PRO A 344 0.74 30.57 10.26
C PRO A 344 0.08 29.65 9.22
N ASP A 345 0.11 30.01 7.94
CA ASP A 345 -0.47 29.23 6.85
C ASP A 345 0.60 28.49 6.03
N TYR A 346 1.86 28.51 6.48
CA TYR A 346 2.97 27.86 5.79
C TYR A 346 2.92 26.32 5.91
N ILE A 347 2.19 25.70 4.97
CA ILE A 347 1.95 24.25 4.88
C ILE A 347 3.22 23.40 5.08
N PRO A 348 4.39 23.70 4.47
CA PRO A 348 5.58 22.88 4.63
C PRO A 348 6.04 22.74 6.10
N ALA A 349 5.99 23.82 6.88
CA ALA A 349 6.36 23.77 8.30
C ALA A 349 5.38 22.91 9.11
N HIS A 350 4.07 23.07 8.90
CA HIS A 350 3.06 22.26 9.58
C HIS A 350 3.21 20.77 9.25
N ARG A 351 3.51 20.42 8.00
CA ARG A 351 3.76 19.04 7.58
C ARG A 351 4.99 18.45 8.27
N SER A 352 6.11 19.17 8.28
CA SER A 352 7.34 18.72 8.94
C SER A 352 7.17 18.58 10.46
N LEU A 353 6.44 19.49 11.09
CA LEU A 353 6.13 19.43 12.53
C LEU A 353 5.21 18.26 12.87
N ALA A 354 4.12 18.09 12.13
CA ALA A 354 3.23 16.93 12.28
C ALA A 354 4.05 15.64 12.21
N GLN A 355 4.95 15.53 11.22
CA GLN A 355 5.76 14.35 11.05
C GLN A 355 6.73 14.09 12.20
N LEU A 356 7.50 15.10 12.60
CA LEU A 356 8.44 14.96 13.71
C LEU A 356 7.73 14.61 15.02
N TYR A 357 6.53 15.14 15.25
CA TYR A 357 5.75 14.79 16.43
C TYR A 357 5.19 13.36 16.36
N LEU A 358 4.77 12.89 15.18
CA LEU A 358 4.36 11.49 14.98
C LEU A 358 5.51 10.52 15.27
N ASP A 359 6.70 10.78 14.73
CA ASP A 359 7.91 9.97 14.99
C ASP A 359 8.25 9.91 16.48
N GLN A 360 8.04 11.01 17.20
CA GLN A 360 8.27 11.12 18.63
C GLN A 360 7.10 10.59 19.48
N LYS A 361 6.03 10.08 18.84
CA LYS A 361 4.77 9.65 19.49
C LYS A 361 4.10 10.75 20.31
N LYS A 362 4.35 12.02 19.98
CA LYS A 362 3.74 13.21 20.60
C LYS A 362 2.42 13.54 19.90
N TYR A 363 1.42 12.69 20.11
CA TYR A 363 0.15 12.71 19.37
C TYR A 363 -0.62 14.04 19.48
N ILE A 364 -0.65 14.67 20.66
CA ILE A 364 -1.36 15.95 20.85
C ILE A 364 -0.73 17.07 19.99
N SER A 365 0.60 17.16 19.99
CA SER A 365 1.31 18.13 19.15
C SER A 365 1.14 17.83 17.67
N ALA A 366 1.15 16.55 17.28
CA ALA A 366 0.87 16.16 15.89
C ALA A 366 -0.55 16.56 15.47
N LEU A 367 -1.57 16.34 16.32
CA LEU A 367 -2.95 16.72 16.03
C LEU A 367 -3.10 18.21 15.74
N LEU A 368 -2.46 19.08 16.51
CA LEU A 368 -2.51 20.53 16.30
C LEU A 368 -2.12 20.90 14.85
N HIS A 369 -1.02 20.33 14.37
CA HIS A 369 -0.54 20.62 13.01
C HIS A 369 -1.36 19.87 11.93
N LEU A 370 -1.81 18.64 12.19
CA LEU A 370 -2.67 17.89 11.26
C LEU A 370 -4.03 18.57 11.07
N GLN A 371 -4.64 19.10 12.13
CA GLN A 371 -5.89 19.87 12.05
C GLN A 371 -5.69 21.13 11.20
N LYS A 372 -4.63 21.88 11.47
CA LYS A 372 -4.28 23.05 10.64
C LYS A 372 -4.07 22.68 9.18
N LEU A 373 -3.42 21.54 8.88
CA LEU A 373 -3.25 21.04 7.50
C LEU A 373 -4.58 20.68 6.85
N THR A 374 -5.53 20.08 7.57
CA THR A 374 -6.88 19.81 7.03
C THR A 374 -7.72 21.07 6.85
N ASP A 375 -7.46 22.13 7.61
CA ASP A 375 -8.11 23.43 7.43
C ASP A 375 -7.56 24.18 6.21
N LEU A 376 -6.24 24.12 6.01
CA LEU A 376 -5.54 24.75 4.86
C LEU A 376 -5.80 24.03 3.54
N ASP A 377 -5.87 22.70 3.56
CA ASP A 377 -6.18 21.87 2.39
C ASP A 377 -7.21 20.78 2.76
N PRO A 378 -8.52 21.12 2.71
CA PRO A 378 -9.58 20.18 3.06
C PRO A 378 -9.68 18.95 2.15
N GLN A 379 -9.10 18.99 0.95
CA GLN A 379 -9.13 17.88 -0.03
C GLN A 379 -7.87 17.01 0.02
N ASN A 380 -7.01 17.21 1.02
CA ASN A 380 -5.81 16.42 1.19
C ASN A 380 -6.10 15.04 1.82
N LEU A 381 -6.18 14.00 1.00
CA LEU A 381 -6.42 12.62 1.45
C LEU A 381 -5.48 12.19 2.58
N LEU A 382 -4.18 12.48 2.43
CA LEU A 382 -3.13 12.05 3.36
C LEU A 382 -3.26 12.74 4.73
N SER A 383 -3.59 14.04 4.77
CA SER A 383 -3.84 14.75 6.03
C SER A 383 -4.98 14.12 6.83
N HIS A 384 -6.08 13.76 6.17
CA HIS A 384 -7.22 13.10 6.82
C HIS A 384 -6.88 11.68 7.29
N LEU A 385 -6.12 10.90 6.51
CA LEU A 385 -5.66 9.56 6.92
C LEU A 385 -4.69 9.61 8.11
N ASN A 386 -3.80 10.58 8.15
CA ASN A 386 -2.89 10.79 9.27
C ASN A 386 -3.67 11.24 10.52
N LEU A 387 -4.61 12.16 10.37
CA LEU A 387 -5.50 12.60 11.45
C LEU A 387 -6.31 11.42 12.03
N ALA A 388 -6.93 10.61 11.15
CA ALA A 388 -7.65 9.40 11.55
C ALA A 388 -6.74 8.41 12.29
N SER A 389 -5.50 8.23 11.83
CA SER A 389 -4.52 7.34 12.47
C SER A 389 -4.15 7.81 13.87
N VAL A 390 -3.97 9.11 14.08
CA VAL A 390 -3.65 9.66 15.40
C VAL A 390 -4.84 9.52 16.35
N TYR A 391 -6.06 9.83 15.90
CA TYR A 391 -7.26 9.62 16.71
C TYR A 391 -7.45 8.16 17.09
N LEU A 392 -7.20 7.23 16.15
CA LEU A 392 -7.23 5.79 16.41
C LEU A 392 -6.22 5.38 17.49
N LEU A 393 -4.99 5.89 17.44
CA LEU A 393 -3.95 5.61 18.44
C LEU A 393 -4.28 6.17 19.83
N GLN A 394 -5.04 7.26 19.90
CA GLN A 394 -5.54 7.82 21.15
C GLN A 394 -6.81 7.14 21.68
N GLY A 395 -7.40 6.20 20.92
CA GLY A 395 -8.67 5.56 21.26
C GLY A 395 -9.92 6.41 20.96
N ASN A 396 -9.75 7.54 20.27
CA ASN A 396 -10.84 8.45 19.88
C ASN A 396 -11.52 7.95 18.59
N PHE A 397 -12.22 6.82 18.67
CA PHE A 397 -12.71 6.11 17.49
C PHE A 397 -13.76 6.89 16.66
N ASP A 398 -14.55 7.76 17.29
CA ASP A 398 -15.55 8.56 16.57
C ASP A 398 -14.91 9.64 15.71
N LEU A 399 -13.91 10.35 16.24
CA LEU A 399 -13.13 11.33 15.48
C LEU A 399 -12.28 10.65 14.39
N ALA A 400 -11.75 9.45 14.68
CA ALA A 400 -11.06 8.65 13.67
C ALA A 400 -12.00 8.27 12.51
N LEU A 401 -13.24 7.88 12.83
CA LEU A 401 -14.25 7.53 11.84
C LEU A 401 -14.69 8.75 11.01
N GLU A 402 -14.83 9.92 11.63
CA GLU A 402 -15.13 11.16 10.91
C GLU A 402 -14.02 11.51 9.90
N ALA A 403 -12.76 11.51 10.35
CA ALA A 403 -11.61 11.81 9.50
C ALA A 403 -11.47 10.81 8.35
N VAL A 404 -11.62 9.51 8.60
CA VAL A 404 -11.53 8.50 7.54
C VAL A 404 -12.73 8.55 6.58
N ASN A 405 -13.91 8.98 7.03
CA ASN A 405 -15.07 9.16 6.14
C ASN A 405 -14.87 10.34 5.18
N ARG A 406 -14.19 11.41 5.62
CA ARG A 406 -13.76 12.49 4.71
C ARG A 406 -12.78 11.95 3.66
N ALA A 407 -11.80 11.14 4.07
CA ALA A 407 -10.88 10.46 3.16
C ALA A 407 -11.61 9.51 2.19
N LYS A 408 -12.61 8.77 2.67
CA LYS A 408 -13.47 7.88 1.85
C LYS A 408 -14.27 8.64 0.81
N ALA A 409 -14.80 9.82 1.15
CA ALA A 409 -15.54 10.64 0.19
C ALA A 409 -14.66 11.08 -1.00
N MET A 410 -13.35 11.25 -0.79
CA MET A 410 -12.39 11.60 -1.84
C MET A 410 -11.95 10.38 -2.65
N SER A 411 -11.76 9.22 -1.99
CA SER A 411 -11.27 8.00 -2.64
C SER A 411 -11.87 6.74 -1.99
N PRO A 412 -13.09 6.33 -2.40
CA PRO A 412 -13.83 5.24 -1.76
C PRO A 412 -13.15 3.88 -1.81
N GLU A 413 -12.39 3.62 -2.87
CA GLU A 413 -11.72 2.33 -3.14
C GLU A 413 -10.23 2.34 -2.75
N ASN A 414 -9.73 3.42 -2.13
CA ASN A 414 -8.33 3.49 -1.73
C ASN A 414 -8.03 2.43 -0.64
N PRO A 415 -7.03 1.55 -0.82
CA PRO A 415 -6.75 0.47 0.13
C PRO A 415 -6.37 0.94 1.53
N GLU A 416 -5.75 2.11 1.66
CA GLU A 416 -5.39 2.69 2.95
C GLU A 416 -6.64 3.20 3.68
N VAL A 417 -7.56 3.85 2.97
CA VAL A 417 -8.87 4.25 3.51
C VAL A 417 -9.65 3.03 4.01
N LEU A 418 -9.76 1.99 3.18
CA LEU A 418 -10.46 0.75 3.53
C LEU A 418 -9.81 0.06 4.74
N ALA A 419 -8.47 0.03 4.81
CA ALA A 419 -7.73 -0.52 5.95
C ALA A 419 -8.00 0.26 7.25
N LYS A 420 -8.01 1.60 7.20
CA LYS A 420 -8.33 2.42 8.37
C LYS A 420 -9.78 2.23 8.81
N LEU A 421 -10.74 2.18 7.88
CA LEU A 421 -12.14 1.89 8.18
C LEU A 421 -12.33 0.52 8.83
N ALA A 422 -11.66 -0.51 8.31
CA ALA A 422 -11.70 -1.86 8.85
C ALA A 422 -11.20 -1.90 10.30
N GLU A 423 -10.05 -1.28 10.55
CA GLU A 423 -9.42 -1.24 11.87
C GLU A 423 -10.23 -0.40 12.88
N ILE A 424 -10.77 0.76 12.46
CA ILE A 424 -11.66 1.58 13.29
C ILE A 424 -12.93 0.79 13.65
N SER A 425 -13.53 0.11 12.67
CA SER A 425 -14.73 -0.71 12.90
C SER A 425 -14.44 -1.85 13.88
N TYR A 426 -13.31 -2.53 13.74
CA TYR A 426 -12.87 -3.58 14.65
C TYR A 426 -12.66 -3.04 16.08
N ARG A 427 -11.96 -1.91 16.23
CA ARG A 427 -11.69 -1.30 17.54
C ARG A 427 -12.97 -0.81 18.24
N LYS A 428 -13.99 -0.37 17.48
CA LYS A 428 -15.32 -0.03 18.01
C LYS A 428 -16.15 -1.26 18.41
N GLY A 429 -15.72 -2.47 18.05
CA GLY A 429 -16.48 -3.71 18.30
C GLY A 429 -17.52 -4.04 17.22
N ASN A 430 -17.57 -3.28 16.12
CA ASN A 430 -18.45 -3.54 14.98
C ASN A 430 -17.84 -4.64 14.08
N LEU A 431 -17.83 -5.87 14.59
CA LEU A 431 -17.11 -6.99 13.98
C LEU A 431 -17.61 -7.33 12.58
N ASP A 432 -18.92 -7.26 12.31
CA ASP A 432 -19.47 -7.56 10.98
C ASP A 432 -19.04 -6.53 9.92
N THR A 433 -19.08 -5.25 10.27
CA THR A 433 -18.56 -4.18 9.40
C THR A 433 -17.07 -4.38 9.16
N ALA A 434 -16.29 -4.71 10.20
CA ALA A 434 -14.86 -4.97 10.05
C ALA A 434 -14.59 -6.16 9.11
N VAL A 435 -15.31 -7.27 9.25
CA VAL A 435 -15.22 -8.42 8.33
C VAL A 435 -15.43 -7.96 6.89
N ASN A 436 -16.51 -7.23 6.61
CA ASN A 436 -16.79 -6.77 5.24
C ASN A 436 -15.68 -5.86 4.69
N GLN A 437 -15.15 -4.93 5.49
CA GLN A 437 -14.07 -4.05 5.03
C GLN A 437 -12.76 -4.83 4.79
N TYR A 438 -12.40 -5.77 5.65
CA TYR A 438 -11.21 -6.60 5.39
C TYR A 438 -11.40 -7.56 4.21
N ARG A 439 -12.61 -8.02 3.92
CA ARG A 439 -12.91 -8.79 2.71
C ARG A 439 -12.68 -7.97 1.44
N TYR A 440 -13.16 -6.72 1.41
CA TYR A 440 -12.87 -5.83 0.29
C TYR A 440 -11.36 -5.60 0.09
N LEU A 441 -10.59 -5.49 1.18
CA LEU A 441 -9.13 -5.39 1.08
C LEU A 441 -8.50 -6.63 0.45
N ILE A 442 -9.01 -7.82 0.78
CA ILE A 442 -8.56 -9.10 0.22
C ILE A 442 -8.94 -9.21 -1.25
N GLU A 443 -10.14 -8.79 -1.63
CA GLU A 443 -10.57 -8.77 -3.04
C GLU A 443 -9.67 -7.86 -3.88
N TYR A 444 -9.29 -6.69 -3.36
CA TYR A 444 -8.38 -5.78 -4.04
C TYR A 444 -6.94 -6.28 -4.09
N ASN A 445 -6.45 -6.87 -2.99
CA ASN A 445 -5.12 -7.45 -2.93
C ASN A 445 -5.13 -8.80 -2.17
N PRO A 446 -5.27 -9.92 -2.89
CA PRO A 446 -5.33 -11.26 -2.31
C PRO A 446 -4.04 -11.73 -1.62
N GLU A 447 -2.94 -10.98 -1.72
CA GLU A 447 -1.63 -11.34 -1.14
C GLU A 447 -1.40 -10.70 0.25
N ARG A 448 -2.34 -9.88 0.72
CA ARG A 448 -2.29 -9.16 2.02
C ARG A 448 -2.50 -10.09 3.22
N LEU A 449 -1.45 -10.80 3.63
CA LEU A 449 -1.48 -11.71 4.79
C LEU A 449 -2.00 -11.03 6.07
N ASP A 450 -1.67 -9.76 6.29
CA ASP A 450 -2.16 -8.96 7.43
C ASP A 450 -3.70 -8.91 7.49
N ALA A 451 -4.37 -8.74 6.34
CA ALA A 451 -5.82 -8.71 6.28
C ALA A 451 -6.40 -10.09 6.66
N TYR A 452 -5.88 -11.17 6.10
CA TYR A 452 -6.32 -12.54 6.42
C TYR A 452 -6.14 -12.90 7.89
N ILE A 453 -4.98 -12.59 8.48
CA ILE A 453 -4.73 -12.78 9.91
C ILE A 453 -5.77 -12.02 10.74
N GLN A 454 -6.08 -10.79 10.34
CA GLN A 454 -7.02 -9.97 11.08
C GLN A 454 -8.48 -10.43 10.92
N LEU A 455 -8.91 -10.94 9.75
CA LEU A 455 -10.20 -11.65 9.67
C LEU A 455 -10.19 -12.87 10.59
N GLY A 456 -9.12 -13.67 10.56
CA GLY A 456 -8.99 -14.84 11.42
C GLY A 456 -9.20 -14.48 12.89
N TRP A 457 -8.55 -13.39 13.32
CA TRP A 457 -8.70 -12.84 14.65
C TRP A 457 -10.12 -12.34 14.96
N ILE A 458 -10.78 -11.68 14.01
CA ILE A 458 -12.17 -11.23 14.17
C ILE A 458 -13.11 -12.44 14.33
N TYR A 459 -12.95 -13.49 13.53
CA TYR A 459 -13.76 -14.72 13.66
C TYR A 459 -13.49 -15.45 14.97
N TYR A 460 -12.24 -15.49 15.44
CA TYR A 460 -11.91 -15.93 16.80
C TYR A 460 -12.65 -15.07 17.86
N LYS A 461 -12.72 -13.75 17.68
CA LYS A 461 -13.55 -12.89 18.54
C LYS A 461 -15.05 -13.16 18.45
N LYS A 462 -15.54 -13.63 17.31
CA LYS A 462 -16.92 -14.12 17.14
C LYS A 462 -17.14 -15.55 17.65
N SER A 463 -16.12 -16.19 18.22
CA SER A 463 -16.12 -17.60 18.64
C SER A 463 -16.31 -18.60 17.49
N ASP A 464 -16.05 -18.18 16.25
CA ASP A 464 -16.07 -19.03 15.06
C ASP A 464 -14.64 -19.47 14.72
N VAL A 465 -14.17 -20.48 15.46
CA VAL A 465 -12.80 -20.97 15.38
C VAL A 465 -12.50 -21.59 14.01
N LYS A 466 -13.49 -22.23 13.37
CA LYS A 466 -13.32 -22.84 12.05
C LYS A 466 -13.06 -21.79 10.97
N MET A 467 -13.80 -20.69 10.99
CA MET A 467 -13.53 -19.56 10.10
C MET A 467 -12.20 -18.88 10.44
N ALA A 468 -11.84 -18.82 11.72
CA ALA A 468 -10.54 -18.28 12.14
C ALA A 468 -9.35 -19.05 11.53
N ILE A 469 -9.41 -20.39 11.57
CA ILE A 469 -8.43 -21.28 10.93
C ILE A 469 -8.43 -21.06 9.41
N SER A 470 -9.60 -21.10 8.79
CA SER A 470 -9.75 -21.08 7.33
C SER A 470 -9.15 -19.81 6.72
N TRP A 471 -9.52 -18.63 7.24
CA TRP A 471 -9.00 -17.36 6.74
C TRP A 471 -7.49 -17.22 6.95
N THR A 472 -6.98 -17.59 8.14
CA THR A 472 -5.55 -17.47 8.44
C THR A 472 -4.70 -18.39 7.57
N ARG A 473 -5.17 -19.64 7.35
CA ARG A 473 -4.49 -20.60 6.48
C ARG A 473 -4.52 -20.16 5.02
N ARG A 474 -5.67 -19.66 4.53
CA ARG A 474 -5.80 -19.13 3.17
C ARG A 474 -4.83 -17.98 2.93
N GLY A 475 -4.70 -17.06 3.87
CA GLY A 475 -3.73 -15.97 3.78
C GLY A 475 -2.28 -16.46 3.65
N LEU A 476 -1.89 -17.47 4.44
CA LEU A 476 -0.55 -18.06 4.36
C LEU A 476 -0.28 -18.72 3.00
N ASN A 477 -1.28 -19.35 2.39
CA ASN A 477 -1.14 -19.99 1.09
C ASN A 477 -1.01 -18.97 -0.05
N LYS A 478 -1.63 -17.78 0.07
CA LYS A 478 -1.63 -16.75 -0.97
C LYS A 478 -0.47 -15.76 -0.88
N ALA A 479 0.11 -15.57 0.30
CA ALA A 479 1.16 -14.59 0.52
C ALA A 479 2.46 -14.96 -0.23
N LYS A 480 2.96 -14.06 -1.09
CA LYS A 480 4.26 -14.25 -1.77
C LYS A 480 5.46 -14.14 -0.83
N GLU A 481 5.38 -13.26 0.16
CA GLU A 481 6.44 -13.03 1.15
C GLU A 481 5.86 -13.11 2.57
N PRO A 482 5.55 -14.31 3.08
CA PRO A 482 4.89 -14.45 4.37
C PRO A 482 5.77 -13.98 5.54
N ALA A 483 7.08 -13.82 5.35
CA ALA A 483 8.08 -13.67 6.42
C ALA A 483 7.77 -12.57 7.46
N SER A 484 7.17 -11.44 7.07
CA SER A 484 6.86 -10.34 7.99
C SER A 484 5.73 -10.65 8.98
N PHE A 485 4.80 -11.55 8.62
CA PHE A 485 3.63 -11.90 9.43
C PHE A 485 3.43 -13.40 9.68
N ALA A 486 4.29 -14.27 9.13
CA ALA A 486 4.13 -15.72 9.19
C ALA A 486 4.11 -16.23 10.63
N ALA A 487 5.02 -15.71 11.47
CA ALA A 487 5.08 -16.08 12.88
C ALA A 487 3.76 -15.81 13.59
N LEU A 488 3.15 -14.63 13.35
CA LEU A 488 1.86 -14.28 13.91
C LEU A 488 0.73 -15.17 13.39
N ALA A 489 0.71 -15.48 12.09
CA ALA A 489 -0.26 -16.42 11.53
C ALA A 489 -0.13 -17.83 12.13
N TRP A 490 1.09 -18.32 12.34
CA TRP A 490 1.35 -19.63 12.95
C TRP A 490 0.95 -19.66 14.43
N MET A 491 1.22 -18.59 15.18
CA MET A 491 0.74 -18.44 16.56
C MET A 491 -0.79 -18.52 16.62
N ASN A 492 -1.47 -17.76 15.76
CA ASN A 492 -2.92 -17.76 15.65
C ASN A 492 -3.46 -19.15 15.27
N LEU A 493 -2.88 -19.81 14.26
CA LEU A 493 -3.30 -21.16 13.85
C LEU A 493 -3.07 -22.19 14.96
N GLY A 494 -1.96 -22.11 15.70
CA GLY A 494 -1.71 -22.96 16.86
C GLY A 494 -2.82 -22.82 17.90
N LEU A 495 -3.19 -21.58 18.23
CA LEU A 495 -4.30 -21.30 19.14
C LEU A 495 -5.64 -21.80 18.60
N TYR A 496 -5.96 -21.53 17.33
CA TYR A 496 -7.25 -21.88 16.78
C TYR A 496 -7.42 -23.39 16.67
N HIS A 497 -6.40 -24.13 16.24
CA HIS A 497 -6.44 -25.60 16.22
C HIS A 497 -6.53 -26.21 17.62
N LEU A 498 -5.91 -25.61 18.63
CA LEU A 498 -6.08 -26.02 20.03
C LEU A 498 -7.55 -25.90 20.44
N LEU A 499 -8.19 -24.77 20.13
CA LEU A 499 -9.60 -24.52 20.47
C LEU A 499 -10.57 -25.39 19.66
N ASP A 500 -10.19 -25.80 18.45
CA ASP A 500 -10.90 -26.79 17.63
C ASP A 500 -10.62 -28.25 18.08
N ARG A 501 -9.84 -28.42 19.16
CA ARG A 501 -9.37 -29.72 19.71
C ARG A 501 -8.56 -30.57 18.74
N ASN A 502 -7.96 -29.96 17.71
CA ASN A 502 -6.99 -30.59 16.83
C ASN A 502 -5.57 -30.36 17.36
N PHE A 503 -5.21 -31.11 18.41
CA PHE A 503 -3.97 -30.89 19.15
C PHE A 503 -2.70 -31.19 18.34
N ALA A 504 -2.76 -32.09 17.35
CA ALA A 504 -1.63 -32.42 16.49
C ALA A 504 -1.26 -31.25 15.57
N GLU A 505 -2.26 -30.62 14.95
CA GLU A 505 -2.05 -29.40 14.15
C GLU A 505 -1.63 -28.23 15.04
N ALA A 506 -2.23 -28.08 16.22
CA ALA A 506 -1.84 -27.04 17.17
C ALA A 506 -0.35 -27.11 17.52
N GLU A 507 0.17 -28.31 17.83
CA GLU A 507 1.58 -28.57 18.11
C GLU A 507 2.46 -28.19 16.91
N THR A 508 2.04 -28.59 15.70
CA THR A 508 2.75 -28.30 14.44
C THR A 508 2.88 -26.79 14.19
N TRP A 509 1.80 -26.03 14.34
CA TRP A 509 1.82 -24.59 14.11
C TRP A 509 2.61 -23.83 15.19
N TYR A 510 2.50 -24.25 16.45
CA TYR A 510 3.32 -23.67 17.52
C TYR A 510 4.83 -23.97 17.35
N GLN A 511 5.20 -25.17 16.89
CA GLN A 511 6.60 -25.47 16.53
C GLN A 511 7.11 -24.57 15.40
N LYS A 512 6.28 -24.33 14.37
CA LYS A 512 6.61 -23.37 13.31
C LYS A 512 6.81 -21.97 13.89
N ALA A 513 5.92 -21.50 14.77
CA ALA A 513 6.05 -20.21 15.45
C ALA A 513 7.35 -20.09 16.27
N LEU A 514 7.73 -21.12 17.03
CA LEU A 514 8.98 -21.15 17.80
C LEU A 514 10.22 -21.13 16.90
N SER A 515 10.20 -21.83 15.77
CA SER A 515 11.35 -21.88 14.85
C SER A 515 11.62 -20.55 14.12
N SER A 516 10.67 -19.60 14.13
CA SER A 516 10.82 -18.27 13.52
C SER A 516 11.90 -17.38 14.15
N LYS A 517 12.46 -17.75 15.32
CA LYS A 517 13.45 -16.98 16.10
C LYS A 517 13.03 -15.54 16.45
N ASN A 518 11.75 -15.19 16.35
CA ASN A 518 11.24 -13.92 16.83
C ASN A 518 11.22 -13.94 18.38
N PRO A 519 11.95 -13.04 19.05
CA PRO A 519 12.14 -13.09 20.51
C PRO A 519 10.84 -12.91 21.30
N ASN A 520 9.80 -12.32 20.69
CA ASN A 520 8.53 -12.02 21.35
C ASN A 520 7.45 -13.09 21.08
N SER A 521 7.71 -14.11 20.27
CA SER A 521 6.69 -15.11 19.90
C SER A 521 6.21 -15.91 21.09
N LEU A 522 7.13 -16.36 21.96
CA LEU A 522 6.77 -17.15 23.14
C LEU A 522 5.86 -16.36 24.09
N ASP A 523 6.28 -15.14 24.47
CA ASP A 523 5.49 -14.29 25.37
C ASP A 523 4.11 -13.98 24.79
N GLY A 524 4.03 -13.78 23.46
CA GLY A 524 2.76 -13.62 22.75
C GLY A 524 1.86 -14.86 22.85
N MET A 525 2.38 -16.05 22.54
CA MET A 525 1.62 -17.31 22.60
C MET A 525 1.13 -17.61 24.02
N ILE A 526 1.98 -17.41 25.03
CA ILE A 526 1.59 -17.62 26.43
C ILE A 526 0.46 -16.67 26.82
N LYS A 527 0.58 -15.38 26.46
CA LYS A 527 -0.48 -14.41 26.72
C LYS A 527 -1.80 -14.80 26.04
N ASP A 528 -1.73 -15.23 24.77
CA ASP A 528 -2.92 -15.66 24.04
C ASP A 528 -3.57 -16.90 24.69
N LEU A 529 -2.77 -17.84 25.21
CA LEU A 529 -3.27 -19.02 25.94
C LEU A 529 -3.88 -18.64 27.29
N GLU A 530 -3.32 -17.67 28.01
CA GLU A 530 -3.90 -17.14 29.26
C GLU A 530 -5.24 -16.42 29.00
N ASP A 531 -5.31 -15.62 27.94
CA ASP A 531 -6.54 -14.98 27.48
C ASP A 531 -7.59 -16.04 27.09
N ALA A 532 -7.16 -17.07 26.36
CA ALA A 532 -8.03 -18.19 25.97
C ALA A 532 -8.52 -19.00 27.18
N SER A 533 -7.68 -19.24 28.19
CA SER A 533 -8.07 -19.95 29.43
C SER A 533 -9.20 -19.22 30.16
N ARG A 534 -9.16 -17.88 30.18
CA ARG A 534 -10.23 -17.05 30.76
C ARG A 534 -11.51 -17.08 29.93
N ARG A 535 -11.39 -17.10 28.60
CA ARG A 535 -12.53 -17.06 27.68
C ARG A 535 -13.20 -18.41 27.48
N PHE A 536 -12.43 -19.49 27.53
CA PHE A 536 -12.87 -20.87 27.28
C PHE A 536 -12.45 -21.76 28.46
N PRO A 537 -13.03 -21.58 29.66
CA PRO A 537 -12.64 -22.30 30.87
C PRO A 537 -12.83 -23.83 30.79
N GLN A 538 -13.59 -24.31 29.80
CA GLN A 538 -13.84 -25.71 29.48
C GLN A 538 -12.73 -26.38 28.64
N VAL A 539 -11.69 -25.66 28.25
CA VAL A 539 -10.57 -26.19 27.45
C VAL A 539 -9.30 -26.25 28.33
N PRO A 540 -9.18 -27.23 29.24
CA PRO A 540 -8.00 -27.34 30.13
C PRO A 540 -6.69 -27.56 29.36
N GLU A 541 -6.76 -28.00 28.10
CA GLU A 541 -5.60 -28.25 27.24
C GLU A 541 -4.75 -26.99 26.98
N VAL A 542 -5.29 -25.78 27.19
CA VAL A 542 -4.50 -24.54 27.18
C VAL A 542 -3.34 -24.58 28.18
N ASP A 543 -3.55 -25.18 29.36
CA ASP A 543 -2.51 -25.36 30.38
C ASP A 543 -1.44 -26.36 29.90
N TYR A 544 -1.82 -27.43 29.20
CA TYR A 544 -0.84 -28.35 28.60
C TYR A 544 0.06 -27.62 27.60
N PHE A 545 -0.52 -26.89 26.65
CA PHE A 545 0.23 -26.22 25.59
C PHE A 545 1.12 -25.11 26.15
N ALA A 546 0.68 -24.36 27.16
CA ALA A 546 1.53 -23.36 27.82
C ALA A 546 2.73 -24.02 28.51
N GLY A 547 2.51 -25.12 29.24
CA GLY A 547 3.58 -25.89 29.87
C GLY A 547 4.58 -26.47 28.85
N TRP A 548 4.07 -27.03 27.76
CA TRP A 548 4.88 -27.56 26.67
C TRP A 548 5.70 -26.47 25.96
N LEU A 549 5.11 -25.30 25.66
CA LEU A 549 5.82 -24.16 25.06
C LEU A 549 6.97 -23.64 25.93
N PHE A 550 6.76 -23.54 27.25
CA PHE A 550 7.82 -23.18 28.19
C PHE A 550 8.95 -24.20 28.22
N TYR A 551 8.61 -25.49 28.17
CA TYR A 551 9.58 -26.57 28.12
C TYR A 551 10.44 -26.52 26.85
N GLU A 552 9.81 -26.45 25.67
CA GLU A 552 10.47 -26.39 24.36
C GLU A 552 11.36 -25.15 24.22
N SER A 553 10.97 -24.04 24.86
CA SER A 553 11.76 -22.80 24.86
C SER A 553 12.88 -22.77 25.91
N GLY A 554 13.09 -23.88 26.64
CA GLY A 554 14.13 -24.00 27.68
C GLY A 554 13.79 -23.35 29.02
N GLN A 555 12.62 -22.73 29.18
CA GLN A 555 12.15 -22.11 30.42
C GLN A 555 11.49 -23.14 31.34
N LYS A 556 12.25 -24.19 31.66
CA LYS A 556 11.81 -25.41 32.35
C LYS A 556 11.07 -25.14 33.67
N GLU A 557 11.53 -24.19 34.47
CA GLU A 557 10.92 -23.83 35.75
C GLU A 557 9.50 -23.27 35.62
N LYS A 558 9.19 -22.61 34.49
CA LYS A 558 7.85 -22.07 34.23
C LYS A 558 6.88 -23.13 33.71
N ALA A 559 7.35 -24.25 33.20
CA ALA A 559 6.51 -25.29 32.61
C ALA A 559 5.72 -26.10 33.66
N GLU A 560 6.35 -26.39 34.80
CA GLU A 560 5.81 -27.25 35.86
C GLU A 560 4.41 -26.86 36.37
N PRO A 561 4.12 -25.59 36.76
CA PRO A 561 2.80 -25.24 37.29
C PRO A 561 1.68 -25.41 36.25
N PHE A 562 1.96 -25.18 34.97
CA PHE A 562 0.98 -25.35 33.90
C PHE A 562 0.67 -26.83 33.67
N LEU A 563 1.70 -27.68 33.54
CA LEU A 563 1.52 -29.13 33.38
C LEU A 563 0.81 -29.76 34.59
N GLY A 564 1.11 -29.29 35.80
CA GLY A 564 0.43 -29.74 37.02
C GLY A 564 -1.06 -29.39 37.04
N ARG A 565 -1.43 -28.16 36.67
CA ARG A 565 -2.85 -27.76 36.53
C ARG A 565 -3.57 -28.58 35.47
N TYR A 566 -2.92 -28.83 34.33
CA TYR A 566 -3.49 -29.66 33.29
C TYR A 566 -3.81 -31.08 33.80
N LEU A 567 -2.91 -31.73 34.54
CA LEU A 567 -3.15 -33.10 35.06
C LEU A 567 -4.31 -33.19 36.07
N GLN A 568 -4.71 -32.08 36.69
CA GLN A 568 -5.85 -32.05 37.61
C GLN A 568 -7.19 -31.93 36.88
N ARG A 569 -7.20 -31.38 35.66
CA ARG A 569 -8.42 -30.94 34.96
C ARG A 569 -8.59 -31.55 33.56
N GLY A 570 -7.50 -32.02 32.97
CA GLY A 570 -7.42 -32.49 31.60
C GLY A 570 -8.03 -33.88 31.43
N GLU A 571 -8.84 -34.03 30.39
CA GLU A 571 -9.53 -35.29 30.09
C GLU A 571 -8.84 -36.08 28.97
N ASP A 572 -8.00 -35.44 28.15
CA ASP A 572 -7.28 -36.11 27.06
C ASP A 572 -6.14 -36.98 27.57
N ALA A 573 -6.30 -38.29 27.43
CA ALA A 573 -5.37 -39.29 27.91
C ALA A 573 -3.98 -39.22 27.22
N SER A 574 -3.92 -38.82 25.95
CA SER A 574 -2.67 -38.71 25.19
C SER A 574 -1.84 -37.54 25.71
N LEU A 575 -2.45 -36.36 25.82
CA LEU A 575 -1.83 -35.18 26.37
C LEU A 575 -1.48 -35.36 27.86
N ALA A 576 -2.29 -36.09 28.64
CA ALA A 576 -1.97 -36.42 30.03
C ALA A 576 -0.74 -37.33 30.13
N GLY A 577 -0.57 -38.28 29.20
CA GLY A 577 0.66 -39.04 29.05
C GLY A 577 1.86 -38.14 28.77
N LYS A 578 1.76 -37.29 27.74
CA LYS A 578 2.82 -36.33 27.37
C LYS A 578 3.19 -35.39 28.53
N ALA A 579 2.20 -34.90 29.28
CA ALA A 579 2.41 -34.01 30.43
C ALA A 579 3.20 -34.69 31.55
N ARG A 580 2.88 -35.96 31.87
CA ARG A 580 3.63 -36.74 32.87
C ARG A 580 5.07 -36.99 32.41
N ASP A 581 5.29 -37.28 31.14
CA ASP A 581 6.63 -37.48 30.57
C ASP A 581 7.47 -36.20 30.64
N LEU A 582 6.88 -35.05 30.31
CA LEU A 582 7.55 -33.75 30.43
C LEU A 582 7.91 -33.43 31.89
N LEU A 583 6.99 -33.65 32.84
CA LEU A 583 7.27 -33.47 34.28
C LEU A 583 8.38 -34.41 34.78
N ALA A 584 8.39 -35.67 34.34
CA ALA A 584 9.45 -36.62 34.71
C ALA A 584 10.84 -36.15 34.23
N ARG A 585 10.91 -35.60 33.00
CA ARG A 585 12.13 -35.01 32.43
C ARG A 585 12.56 -33.74 33.17
N LEU A 586 11.60 -32.91 33.61
CA LEU A 586 11.87 -31.70 34.41
C LEU A 586 12.50 -32.05 35.76
N HIS A 587 12.03 -33.11 36.42
CA HIS A 587 12.51 -33.53 37.74
C HIS A 587 13.78 -34.39 37.73
N GLY A 588 14.48 -34.48 36.60
CA GLY A 588 15.74 -35.23 36.48
C GLY A 588 15.58 -36.74 36.68
N ARG A 589 14.35 -37.27 36.60
CA ARG A 589 14.09 -38.71 36.65
C ARG A 589 14.25 -39.26 35.24
N ASN A 590 15.40 -39.87 34.96
CA ASN A 590 15.58 -40.77 33.81
C ASN A 590 14.78 -42.07 34.06
N GLY A 591 13.45 -41.96 34.05
CA GLY A 591 12.53 -43.08 34.12
C GLY A 591 12.06 -43.42 32.72
N ALA A 592 12.76 -44.35 32.06
CA ALA A 592 12.18 -45.05 30.93
C ALA A 592 10.95 -45.84 31.42
N SER A 593 9.75 -45.44 31.00
CA SER A 593 8.60 -46.34 30.94
C SER A 593 8.29 -46.61 29.47
N PRO A 594 8.06 -47.87 29.07
CA PRO A 594 7.87 -48.20 27.67
C PRO A 594 6.52 -47.68 27.19
N ALA A 595 6.50 -47.15 25.98
CA ALA A 595 5.27 -46.93 25.22
C ALA A 595 4.46 -48.24 25.14
N PRO A 596 3.11 -48.19 25.18
CA PRO A 596 2.30 -49.35 24.90
C PRO A 596 2.61 -49.83 23.47
N LYS A 597 3.07 -51.08 23.37
CA LYS A 597 3.30 -51.76 22.08
C LYS A 597 1.95 -51.94 21.39
N PHE A 598 1.82 -51.37 20.20
CA PHE A 598 0.76 -51.75 19.27
C PHE A 598 0.95 -53.22 18.90
N SER A 599 -0.04 -54.06 19.23
CA SER A 599 -0.11 -55.44 18.76
C SER A 599 -0.37 -55.45 17.26
N ALA A 600 0.36 -56.31 16.56
CA ALA A 600 0.18 -56.59 15.14
C ALA A 600 -1.27 -57.02 14.83
N ALA A 601 -1.80 -56.51 13.71
CA ALA A 601 -3.05 -56.97 13.14
C ALA A 601 -2.92 -58.44 12.68
N PRO A 602 -3.97 -59.27 12.85
CA PRO A 602 -4.03 -60.56 12.20
C PRO A 602 -4.39 -60.39 10.71
N ASP A 603 -3.89 -61.38 9.98
CA ASP A 603 -4.00 -61.65 8.54
C ASP A 603 -5.37 -61.35 7.93
N ALA A 604 -5.38 -60.67 6.78
CA ALA A 604 -6.58 -60.34 6.03
C ALA A 604 -7.04 -61.56 5.21
N GLY A 605 -7.86 -62.40 5.84
CA GLY A 605 -8.69 -63.37 5.13
C GLY A 605 -9.71 -62.66 4.22
N GLN A 606 -9.74 -63.06 2.95
CA GLN A 606 -10.75 -62.63 1.97
C GLN A 606 -12.19 -62.97 2.41
N LYS A 607 -13.12 -62.08 2.00
CA LYS A 607 -14.61 -62.18 1.84
C LYS A 607 -15.43 -61.37 2.88
N PRO A 608 -16.70 -61.00 2.63
CA PRO A 608 -17.50 -60.97 1.39
C PRO A 608 -17.95 -59.52 1.02
N GLY A 609 -18.43 -59.32 -0.22
CA GLY A 609 -18.88 -58.00 -0.71
C GLY A 609 -20.00 -57.38 0.14
N ALA A 610 -19.85 -56.10 0.47
CA ALA A 610 -20.85 -55.36 1.24
C ALA A 610 -22.20 -55.35 0.51
N LYS A 611 -23.26 -55.64 1.25
CA LYS A 611 -24.64 -55.60 0.74
C LYS A 611 -24.99 -54.13 0.46
N ILE A 612 -25.31 -53.80 -0.78
CA ILE A 612 -25.70 -52.44 -1.18
C ILE A 612 -26.91 -52.01 -0.33
N PRO A 613 -26.84 -50.90 0.43
CA PRO A 613 -28.00 -50.37 1.13
C PRO A 613 -29.15 -50.10 0.15
N GLY A 614 -30.37 -50.54 0.49
CA GLY A 614 -31.52 -50.41 -0.41
C GLY A 614 -31.73 -48.97 -0.89
N GLY A 615 -31.90 -48.78 -2.19
CA GLY A 615 -32.11 -47.47 -2.82
C GLY A 615 -30.85 -46.63 -3.07
N MET A 616 -29.66 -47.21 -2.90
CA MET A 616 -28.38 -46.53 -3.17
C MET A 616 -27.59 -47.21 -4.29
N ALA A 617 -26.82 -46.43 -5.05
CA ALA A 617 -25.82 -46.90 -6.00
C ALA A 617 -24.44 -46.98 -5.32
N LYS A 618 -23.66 -48.02 -5.62
CA LYS A 618 -22.25 -48.11 -5.21
C LYS A 618 -21.38 -47.39 -6.25
N VAL A 619 -20.56 -46.45 -5.81
CA VAL A 619 -19.52 -45.84 -6.63
C VAL A 619 -18.16 -46.38 -6.16
N PRO A 620 -17.38 -47.03 -7.05
CA PRO A 620 -16.15 -47.71 -6.65
C PRO A 620 -15.04 -46.74 -6.30
N ALA A 621 -14.14 -47.16 -5.40
CA ALA A 621 -12.93 -46.40 -5.11
C ALA A 621 -12.08 -46.17 -6.38
N GLY A 622 -11.37 -45.05 -6.42
CA GLY A 622 -10.42 -44.77 -7.49
C GLY A 622 -10.37 -43.32 -7.91
N PHE A 623 -9.42 -43.04 -8.80
CA PHE A 623 -9.19 -41.70 -9.32
C PHE A 623 -10.21 -41.29 -10.37
N PHE A 624 -10.59 -40.01 -10.35
CA PHE A 624 -11.31 -39.36 -11.44
C PHE A 624 -10.78 -37.94 -11.65
N HIS A 625 -11.20 -37.31 -12.75
CA HIS A 625 -10.90 -35.91 -13.03
C HIS A 625 -12.08 -35.03 -12.58
N MET A 626 -11.81 -34.13 -11.63
CA MET A 626 -12.75 -33.17 -11.08
C MET A 626 -12.52 -31.79 -11.70
N GLY A 627 -13.60 -31.08 -12.00
CA GLY A 627 -13.57 -29.75 -12.62
C GLY A 627 -13.40 -29.75 -14.14
N SER A 628 -13.15 -28.56 -14.68
CA SER A 628 -12.95 -28.30 -16.11
C SER A 628 -12.06 -27.08 -16.34
N SER A 629 -11.02 -27.22 -17.17
CA SER A 629 -10.13 -26.10 -17.53
C SER A 629 -10.67 -25.21 -18.67
N GLY A 630 -11.84 -25.53 -19.24
CA GLY A 630 -12.35 -24.88 -20.46
C GLY A 630 -13.75 -24.26 -20.34
N LYS A 631 -14.25 -24.10 -19.11
CA LYS A 631 -15.63 -23.66 -18.84
C LYS A 631 -15.62 -22.41 -17.95
N SER A 632 -15.81 -22.55 -16.64
CA SER A 632 -15.72 -21.44 -15.67
C SER A 632 -14.36 -21.37 -14.96
N GLU A 633 -13.99 -20.19 -14.45
CA GLU A 633 -12.76 -20.01 -13.67
C GLU A 633 -12.78 -20.78 -12.34
N ASP A 634 -13.95 -20.91 -11.72
CA ASP A 634 -14.10 -21.51 -10.39
C ASP A 634 -14.14 -23.04 -10.39
N GLU A 635 -14.20 -23.66 -11.56
CA GLU A 635 -14.04 -25.10 -11.77
C GLU A 635 -12.69 -25.45 -12.44
N SER A 636 -11.79 -24.47 -12.58
CA SER A 636 -10.46 -24.61 -13.16
C SER A 636 -9.37 -24.55 -12.07
N PRO A 637 -8.26 -25.31 -12.19
CA PRO A 637 -8.00 -26.31 -13.23
C PRO A 637 -8.75 -27.63 -13.01
N GLU A 638 -8.98 -28.36 -14.11
CA GLU A 638 -9.30 -29.79 -14.03
C GLU A 638 -8.17 -30.53 -13.30
N HIS A 639 -8.53 -31.36 -12.32
CA HIS A 639 -7.56 -31.97 -11.42
C HIS A 639 -7.90 -33.41 -11.04
N LYS A 640 -6.89 -34.17 -10.59
CA LYS A 640 -7.05 -35.60 -10.27
C LYS A 640 -7.36 -35.78 -8.79
N VAL A 641 -8.48 -36.44 -8.48
CA VAL A 641 -8.97 -36.69 -7.12
C VAL A 641 -9.14 -38.19 -6.90
N PHE A 642 -8.75 -38.69 -5.73
CA PHE A 642 -9.07 -40.07 -5.32
C PHE A 642 -10.25 -40.06 -4.35
N LEU A 643 -11.23 -40.93 -4.59
CA LEU A 643 -12.32 -41.21 -3.65
C LEU A 643 -12.29 -42.68 -3.26
N ASP A 644 -12.56 -42.96 -1.98
CA ASP A 644 -12.86 -44.31 -1.49
C ASP A 644 -14.20 -44.82 -2.04
N ASP A 645 -14.53 -46.08 -1.76
CA ASP A 645 -15.85 -46.61 -2.05
C ASP A 645 -16.91 -45.91 -1.17
N TYR A 646 -18.00 -45.49 -1.82
CA TYR A 646 -19.15 -44.93 -1.14
C TYR A 646 -20.44 -45.34 -1.84
N PHE A 647 -21.54 -45.16 -1.13
CA PHE A 647 -22.89 -45.29 -1.62
C PHE A 647 -23.51 -43.91 -1.76
N ILE A 648 -24.27 -43.68 -2.83
CA ILE A 648 -25.07 -42.45 -3.02
C ILE A 648 -26.50 -42.83 -3.37
N ASP A 649 -27.48 -42.07 -2.89
CA ASP A 649 -28.88 -42.31 -3.20
C ASP A 649 -29.12 -42.27 -4.71
N THR A 650 -29.82 -43.29 -5.22
CA THR A 650 -30.12 -43.42 -6.64
C THR A 650 -31.00 -42.28 -7.15
N TYR A 651 -31.81 -41.70 -6.25
CA TYR A 651 -32.79 -40.66 -6.50
C TYR A 651 -32.57 -39.47 -5.58
N GLU A 652 -33.06 -38.31 -6.00
CA GLU A 652 -33.25 -37.14 -5.12
C GLU A 652 -34.23 -37.49 -4.00
N VAL A 653 -34.12 -36.83 -2.84
CA VAL A 653 -35.08 -37.04 -1.74
C VAL A 653 -36.47 -36.58 -2.17
N SER A 654 -37.43 -37.49 -2.08
CA SER A 654 -38.81 -37.20 -2.47
C SER A 654 -39.56 -36.36 -1.44
N ALA A 655 -40.62 -35.68 -1.89
CA ALA A 655 -41.54 -34.94 -1.03
C ALA A 655 -42.07 -35.82 0.11
N ARG A 656 -42.50 -37.05 -0.20
CA ARG A 656 -42.99 -38.00 0.81
C ARG A 656 -41.96 -38.27 1.91
N GLU A 657 -40.73 -38.59 1.52
CA GLU A 657 -39.67 -38.91 2.49
C GLU A 657 -39.32 -37.71 3.36
N TYR A 658 -39.26 -36.51 2.78
CA TYR A 658 -38.93 -35.31 3.54
C TYR A 658 -40.06 -34.91 4.50
N ALA A 659 -41.33 -35.10 4.11
CA ALA A 659 -42.48 -34.89 5.00
C ALA A 659 -42.44 -35.81 6.23
N GLU A 660 -42.06 -37.09 6.07
CA GLU A 660 -41.84 -38.01 7.19
C GLU A 660 -40.80 -37.47 8.19
N PHE A 661 -39.68 -36.95 7.67
CA PHE A 661 -38.64 -36.34 8.50
C PHE A 661 -39.16 -35.09 9.24
N LEU A 662 -39.81 -34.17 8.53
CA LEU A 662 -40.33 -32.94 9.13
C LEU A 662 -41.33 -33.23 10.25
N ASN A 663 -42.18 -34.24 10.07
CA ASN A 663 -43.13 -34.68 11.10
C ASN A 663 -42.43 -35.35 12.30
N ALA A 664 -41.29 -36.02 12.08
CA ALA A 664 -40.51 -36.63 13.15
C ALA A 664 -39.74 -35.61 13.99
N VAL A 665 -39.23 -34.52 13.39
CA VAL A 665 -38.36 -33.53 14.07
C VAL A 665 -39.03 -32.18 14.36
N GLY A 666 -40.24 -31.95 13.83
CA GLY A 666 -41.07 -30.77 14.13
C GLY A 666 -40.67 -29.45 13.46
N ASN A 667 -39.98 -29.47 12.30
CA ASN A 667 -39.48 -28.28 11.56
C ASN A 667 -38.89 -27.13 12.42
N VAL A 668 -38.37 -27.43 13.62
CA VAL A 668 -38.09 -26.45 14.68
C VAL A 668 -36.99 -25.44 14.33
N LYS A 669 -36.14 -25.74 13.34
CA LYS A 669 -35.08 -24.84 12.85
C LYS A 669 -35.41 -24.22 11.48
N GLY A 670 -36.66 -24.30 11.03
CA GLY A 670 -37.06 -23.83 9.70
C GLY A 670 -36.32 -24.58 8.59
N TYR A 671 -36.26 -25.91 8.67
CA TYR A 671 -35.60 -26.76 7.68
C TYR A 671 -36.24 -26.62 6.29
N TYR A 672 -37.56 -26.46 6.26
CA TYR A 672 -38.41 -26.28 5.08
C TYR A 672 -39.17 -24.96 5.12
N LEU A 673 -39.34 -24.34 3.95
CA LEU A 673 -40.26 -23.22 3.75
C LEU A 673 -41.53 -23.71 3.04
N ASP A 674 -42.63 -23.75 3.78
CA ASP A 674 -43.97 -23.98 3.22
C ASP A 674 -44.42 -22.75 2.42
N ASN A 675 -44.49 -22.91 1.11
CA ASN A 675 -44.92 -21.89 0.18
C ASN A 675 -45.56 -22.52 -1.08
N LYS A 676 -46.17 -21.69 -1.92
CA LYS A 676 -46.87 -22.14 -3.14
C LYS A 676 -45.99 -22.81 -4.20
N PHE A 677 -44.67 -22.77 -4.06
CA PHE A 677 -43.72 -23.38 -4.99
C PHE A 677 -43.20 -24.74 -4.48
N GLY A 678 -43.54 -25.10 -3.24
CA GLY A 678 -43.13 -26.33 -2.59
C GLY A 678 -44.08 -27.51 -2.84
N PRO A 679 -43.58 -28.76 -2.91
CA PRO A 679 -44.43 -29.94 -3.06
C PRO A 679 -45.08 -30.39 -1.74
N LEU A 680 -44.81 -29.70 -0.62
CA LEU A 680 -45.37 -30.01 0.70
C LEU A 680 -46.26 -28.87 1.19
N GLU A 681 -47.29 -29.23 1.93
CA GLU A 681 -48.10 -28.29 2.71
C GLU A 681 -48.15 -28.71 4.18
N TYR A 682 -48.29 -27.73 5.08
CA TYR A 682 -48.54 -27.97 6.50
C TYR A 682 -50.03 -27.84 6.84
N ALA A 683 -50.68 -28.97 7.09
CA ALA A 683 -52.09 -29.06 7.49
C ALA A 683 -52.23 -29.76 8.86
N GLY A 684 -51.48 -29.28 9.85
CA GLY A 684 -51.31 -29.92 11.17
C GLY A 684 -50.20 -30.97 11.19
N THR A 685 -49.99 -31.66 10.07
CA THR A 685 -48.77 -32.41 9.74
C THR A 685 -48.29 -32.00 8.35
N PHE A 686 -46.99 -32.12 8.09
CA PHE A 686 -46.45 -31.97 6.74
C PHE A 686 -46.89 -33.15 5.89
N ARG A 687 -47.46 -32.88 4.72
CA ARG A 687 -47.83 -33.90 3.74
C ARG A 687 -47.51 -33.42 2.32
N PRO A 688 -47.18 -34.34 1.39
CA PRO A 688 -47.08 -33.98 -0.01
C PRO A 688 -48.42 -33.51 -0.56
N LEU A 689 -48.39 -32.56 -1.47
CA LEU A 689 -49.54 -32.21 -2.29
C LEU A 689 -49.95 -33.42 -3.15
N PRO A 690 -51.25 -33.64 -3.40
CA PRO A 690 -51.72 -34.81 -4.15
C PRO A 690 -51.03 -34.99 -5.49
N GLY A 691 -50.42 -36.16 -5.72
CA GLY A 691 -49.73 -36.51 -6.96
C GLY A 691 -48.27 -36.06 -7.03
N LEU A 692 -47.74 -35.40 -5.99
CA LEU A 692 -46.33 -34.97 -5.90
C LEU A 692 -45.50 -35.84 -4.93
N GLU A 693 -46.03 -36.97 -4.47
CA GLU A 693 -45.40 -37.80 -3.44
C GLU A 693 -44.01 -38.30 -3.86
N SER A 694 -43.83 -38.60 -5.15
CA SER A 694 -42.57 -39.07 -5.76
C SER A 694 -41.77 -37.97 -6.46
N PHE A 695 -42.17 -36.70 -6.35
CA PHE A 695 -41.41 -35.57 -6.88
C PHE A 695 -40.30 -35.18 -5.91
N PRO A 696 -39.19 -34.57 -6.38
CA PRO A 696 -38.13 -34.13 -5.48
C PRO A 696 -38.66 -33.07 -4.52
N VAL A 697 -38.15 -33.08 -3.29
CA VAL A 697 -38.36 -31.96 -2.39
C VAL A 697 -37.56 -30.74 -2.87
N ASN A 698 -38.12 -29.55 -2.73
CA ASN A 698 -37.44 -28.27 -2.96
C ASN A 698 -37.64 -27.33 -1.75
N ASN A 699 -37.24 -26.05 -1.81
CA ASN A 699 -37.39 -25.11 -0.70
C ASN A 699 -36.73 -25.58 0.62
N VAL A 700 -35.68 -26.40 0.49
CA VAL A 700 -34.89 -26.95 1.60
C VAL A 700 -33.61 -26.15 1.76
N SER A 701 -33.30 -25.77 3.00
CA SER A 701 -32.01 -25.15 3.34
C SER A 701 -30.91 -26.21 3.45
N TRP A 702 -29.63 -25.82 3.33
CA TRP A 702 -28.52 -26.76 3.53
C TRP A 702 -28.61 -27.49 4.88
N TYR A 703 -28.94 -26.76 5.95
CA TYR A 703 -29.14 -27.36 7.28
C TYR A 703 -30.30 -28.35 7.34
N GLY A 704 -31.35 -28.12 6.54
CA GLY A 704 -32.48 -29.05 6.43
C GLY A 704 -32.13 -30.31 5.65
N ALA A 705 -31.31 -30.19 4.62
CA ALA A 705 -30.79 -31.30 3.84
C ALA A 705 -29.84 -32.18 4.68
N ASP A 706 -28.87 -31.56 5.36
CA ASP A 706 -27.92 -32.23 6.25
C ASP A 706 -28.63 -32.95 7.42
N ALA A 707 -29.58 -32.28 8.08
CA ALA A 707 -30.35 -32.88 9.17
C ALA A 707 -31.17 -34.11 8.73
N TYR A 708 -31.75 -34.08 7.53
CA TYR A 708 -32.45 -35.24 6.98
C TYR A 708 -31.49 -36.41 6.74
N CYS A 709 -30.33 -36.15 6.11
CA CYS A 709 -29.37 -37.22 5.85
C CYS A 709 -28.88 -37.85 7.15
N GLN A 710 -28.57 -37.05 8.16
CA GLN A 710 -28.19 -37.55 9.49
C GLN A 710 -29.31 -38.37 10.14
N TRP A 711 -30.58 -37.94 10.03
CA TRP A 711 -31.73 -38.69 10.53
C TRP A 711 -31.87 -40.08 9.87
N LYS A 712 -31.55 -40.19 8.57
CA LYS A 712 -31.46 -41.47 7.85
C LYS A 712 -30.16 -42.25 8.12
N LYS A 713 -29.28 -41.79 9.02
CA LYS A 713 -27.94 -42.33 9.29
C LYS A 713 -27.04 -42.35 8.03
N LYS A 714 -27.14 -41.27 7.27
CA LYS A 714 -26.36 -40.93 6.07
C LYS A 714 -25.74 -39.53 6.26
N ARG A 715 -25.14 -38.97 5.21
CA ARG A 715 -24.66 -37.57 5.14
C ARG A 715 -24.97 -36.98 3.75
N LEU A 716 -24.78 -35.69 3.56
CA LEU A 716 -24.72 -35.13 2.20
C LEU A 716 -23.48 -35.68 1.46
N PRO A 717 -23.54 -35.91 0.14
CA PRO A 717 -22.34 -36.22 -0.63
C PRO A 717 -21.38 -35.02 -0.61
N THR A 718 -20.08 -35.28 -0.72
CA THR A 718 -19.14 -34.19 -1.02
C THR A 718 -19.31 -33.72 -2.47
N GLU A 719 -18.80 -32.52 -2.80
CA GLU A 719 -18.79 -32.00 -4.18
C GLU A 719 -18.11 -33.00 -5.13
N ALA A 720 -17.00 -33.60 -4.68
CA ALA A 720 -16.26 -34.59 -5.45
C ALA A 720 -17.01 -35.91 -5.61
N GLU A 721 -17.65 -36.41 -4.56
CA GLU A 721 -18.49 -37.60 -4.64
C GLU A 721 -19.65 -37.38 -5.60
N TRP A 722 -20.37 -36.28 -5.46
CA TRP A 722 -21.47 -35.93 -6.35
C TRP A 722 -20.99 -35.86 -7.81
N GLU A 723 -19.88 -35.18 -8.08
CA GLU A 723 -19.36 -35.04 -9.44
C GLU A 723 -18.91 -36.37 -10.04
N LYS A 724 -18.20 -37.22 -9.28
CA LYS A 724 -17.81 -38.57 -9.75
C LYS A 724 -19.05 -39.41 -10.02
N ALA A 725 -20.04 -39.39 -9.14
CA ALA A 725 -21.30 -40.12 -9.32
C ALA A 725 -22.07 -39.66 -10.57
N ALA A 726 -21.96 -38.38 -10.94
CA ALA A 726 -22.51 -37.84 -12.17
C ALA A 726 -21.70 -38.29 -13.40
N ARG A 727 -20.41 -37.97 -13.47
CA ARG A 727 -19.64 -38.04 -14.73
C ARG A 727 -18.78 -39.28 -14.93
N GLY A 728 -18.55 -40.06 -13.89
CA GLY A 728 -17.63 -41.19 -13.97
C GLY A 728 -16.16 -40.81 -14.06
N ILE A 729 -15.33 -41.76 -14.48
CA ILE A 729 -13.87 -41.59 -14.62
C ILE A 729 -13.45 -41.05 -16.00
N ASP A 730 -14.32 -41.15 -17.00
CA ASP A 730 -14.04 -40.82 -18.41
C ASP A 730 -14.29 -39.35 -18.78
N ARG A 731 -14.28 -38.46 -17.78
CA ARG A 731 -14.43 -37.00 -17.95
C ARG A 731 -15.71 -36.57 -18.70
N LYS A 732 -16.80 -37.35 -18.60
CA LYS A 732 -18.06 -37.04 -19.29
C LYS A 732 -18.58 -35.65 -18.90
N VAL A 733 -19.14 -34.92 -19.87
CA VAL A 733 -19.72 -33.58 -19.65
C VAL A 733 -21.05 -33.69 -18.91
N TYR A 734 -21.87 -34.69 -19.26
CA TYR A 734 -23.16 -34.98 -18.63
C TYR A 734 -23.20 -36.42 -18.10
N PRO A 735 -24.18 -36.78 -17.26
CA PRO A 735 -24.27 -38.12 -16.70
C PRO A 735 -24.35 -39.25 -17.73
N TRP A 736 -25.09 -39.02 -18.82
CA TRP A 736 -25.24 -39.95 -19.94
C TRP A 736 -24.09 -39.91 -20.96
N GLY A 737 -23.13 -38.99 -20.83
CA GLY A 737 -22.01 -38.84 -21.76
C GLY A 737 -21.80 -37.40 -22.28
N ASN A 738 -21.22 -37.29 -23.48
CA ASN A 738 -20.84 -36.00 -24.08
C ASN A 738 -21.88 -35.46 -25.10
N GLY A 739 -22.97 -36.19 -25.34
CA GLY A 739 -24.07 -35.74 -26.19
C GLY A 739 -24.86 -34.60 -25.55
N ALA A 740 -25.41 -33.71 -26.37
CA ALA A 740 -26.21 -32.59 -25.91
C ALA A 740 -27.45 -33.04 -25.11
N PRO A 741 -27.89 -32.27 -24.10
CA PRO A 741 -29.08 -32.59 -23.33
C PRO A 741 -30.35 -32.55 -24.20
N SER A 742 -31.30 -33.42 -23.87
CA SER A 742 -32.63 -33.48 -24.49
C SER A 742 -33.69 -33.69 -23.42
N PRO A 743 -34.98 -33.40 -23.70
CA PRO A 743 -36.07 -33.63 -22.75
C PRO A 743 -36.27 -35.09 -22.32
N ALA A 744 -35.68 -36.07 -23.03
CA ALA A 744 -35.70 -37.48 -22.64
C ALA A 744 -34.61 -37.82 -21.60
N LEU A 745 -33.54 -37.00 -21.55
CA LEU A 745 -32.35 -37.22 -20.73
C LEU A 745 -32.34 -36.36 -19.46
N ALA A 746 -32.95 -35.18 -19.49
CA ALA A 746 -32.87 -34.22 -18.39
C ALA A 746 -34.08 -33.28 -18.36
N ARG A 747 -34.41 -32.80 -17.15
CA ARG A 747 -35.43 -31.76 -16.94
C ARG A 747 -34.76 -30.39 -16.73
N TYR A 748 -34.86 -29.52 -17.74
CA TYR A 748 -34.25 -28.17 -17.76
C TYR A 748 -35.07 -27.22 -18.65
N ARG A 749 -34.76 -25.91 -18.62
CA ARG A 749 -35.42 -24.86 -19.43
C ARG A 749 -36.96 -24.85 -19.33
N GLN A 750 -37.49 -25.07 -18.13
CA GLN A 750 -38.90 -24.95 -17.82
C GLN A 750 -39.18 -23.57 -17.20
N ALA A 751 -40.42 -23.10 -17.32
CA ALA A 751 -40.89 -21.88 -16.70
C ALA A 751 -42.10 -22.19 -15.83
N TRP A 752 -42.11 -21.68 -14.61
CA TRP A 752 -43.28 -21.76 -13.75
C TRP A 752 -44.36 -20.81 -14.27
N THR A 753 -45.48 -21.35 -14.75
CA THR A 753 -46.67 -20.60 -15.16
C THR A 753 -47.89 -21.08 -14.38
N GLU A 754 -49.01 -20.37 -14.49
CA GLU A 754 -50.28 -20.79 -13.87
C GLU A 754 -50.76 -22.16 -14.38
N GLU A 755 -50.43 -22.52 -15.63
CA GLU A 755 -50.81 -23.79 -16.25
C GLU A 755 -49.82 -24.94 -15.94
N ILE A 756 -48.52 -24.63 -15.88
CA ILE A 756 -47.48 -25.66 -15.70
C ILE A 756 -47.31 -26.01 -14.22
N GLN A 757 -47.23 -25.01 -13.34
CA GLN A 757 -47.02 -25.18 -11.89
C GLN A 757 -45.95 -26.23 -11.57
N TYR A 758 -46.23 -27.17 -10.65
CA TYR A 758 -45.32 -28.24 -10.22
C TYR A 758 -44.85 -29.18 -11.35
N LYS A 759 -45.52 -29.17 -12.52
CA LYS A 759 -45.07 -29.96 -13.69
C LYS A 759 -43.77 -29.43 -14.29
N VAL A 760 -43.20 -28.33 -13.79
CA VAL A 760 -41.81 -27.98 -14.10
C VAL A 760 -40.84 -29.06 -13.63
N MET A 761 -41.13 -29.75 -12.54
CA MET A 761 -40.39 -30.92 -12.06
C MET A 761 -40.98 -32.23 -12.60
N VAL A 762 -40.27 -33.33 -12.40
CA VAL A 762 -40.72 -34.69 -12.74
C VAL A 762 -40.46 -35.65 -11.57
N PRO A 763 -41.14 -36.82 -11.52
CA PRO A 763 -40.86 -37.84 -10.52
C PRO A 763 -39.39 -38.24 -10.48
N VAL A 764 -38.85 -38.50 -9.28
CA VAL A 764 -37.43 -38.76 -9.07
C VAL A 764 -36.91 -40.02 -9.77
N ASP A 765 -37.80 -40.94 -10.18
CA ASP A 765 -37.50 -42.19 -10.88
C ASP A 765 -37.77 -42.14 -12.40
N SER A 766 -38.14 -40.97 -12.93
CA SER A 766 -38.38 -40.75 -14.36
C SER A 766 -37.08 -40.53 -15.16
N MET A 767 -37.18 -40.47 -16.50
CA MET A 767 -36.04 -40.22 -17.42
C MET A 767 -34.87 -41.21 -17.27
N PRO A 768 -35.10 -42.53 -17.41
CA PRO A 768 -34.06 -43.53 -17.18
C PRO A 768 -32.88 -43.46 -18.16
N GLU A 769 -33.05 -42.86 -19.34
CA GLU A 769 -31.97 -42.67 -20.31
C GLU A 769 -30.94 -41.61 -19.84
N GLY A 770 -31.33 -40.74 -18.89
CA GLY A 770 -30.49 -39.70 -18.32
C GLY A 770 -29.58 -40.14 -17.18
N LYS A 771 -29.63 -41.42 -16.78
CA LYS A 771 -28.84 -41.95 -15.66
C LYS A 771 -27.34 -41.84 -15.90
N SER A 772 -26.59 -41.68 -14.80
CA SER A 772 -25.14 -41.88 -14.82
C SER A 772 -24.77 -43.36 -15.03
N GLU A 773 -23.49 -43.62 -15.30
CA GLU A 773 -22.98 -44.99 -15.42
C GLU A 773 -23.13 -45.84 -14.15
N TYR A 774 -23.28 -45.19 -12.99
CA TYR A 774 -23.55 -45.84 -11.71
C TYR A 774 -25.06 -46.02 -11.45
N GLY A 775 -25.91 -45.64 -12.41
CA GLY A 775 -27.37 -45.77 -12.33
C GLY A 775 -28.05 -44.65 -11.55
N VAL A 776 -27.36 -43.52 -11.30
CA VAL A 776 -27.89 -42.41 -10.50
C VAL A 776 -28.70 -41.46 -11.39
N PHE A 777 -29.93 -41.14 -10.98
CA PHE A 777 -30.87 -40.32 -11.76
C PHE A 777 -30.71 -38.83 -11.47
N HIS A 778 -31.17 -37.99 -12.42
CA HIS A 778 -31.29 -36.52 -12.30
C HIS A 778 -30.02 -35.79 -11.85
N MET A 779 -28.84 -36.33 -12.15
CA MET A 779 -27.55 -35.64 -11.90
C MET A 779 -27.28 -34.50 -12.91
N ALA A 780 -28.31 -34.03 -13.61
CA ALA A 780 -28.27 -32.95 -14.61
C ALA A 780 -29.71 -32.41 -14.81
N GLY A 781 -30.15 -31.48 -13.97
CA GLY A 781 -31.51 -30.93 -13.97
C GLY A 781 -32.43 -31.51 -12.88
N ASN A 782 -33.74 -31.39 -13.09
CA ASN A 782 -34.79 -31.56 -12.07
C ASN A 782 -34.64 -30.56 -10.92
N VAL A 783 -33.93 -30.84 -9.83
CA VAL A 783 -33.54 -29.82 -8.85
C VAL A 783 -32.02 -29.76 -8.67
N LYS A 784 -31.54 -28.56 -8.36
CA LYS A 784 -30.17 -28.36 -7.91
C LYS A 784 -29.98 -29.02 -6.55
N GLU A 785 -28.80 -29.55 -6.28
CA GLU A 785 -28.57 -30.34 -5.07
C GLU A 785 -27.53 -29.73 -4.15
N TRP A 786 -27.91 -29.58 -2.89
CA TRP A 786 -26.96 -29.30 -1.82
C TRP A 786 -25.95 -30.44 -1.65
N VAL A 787 -24.67 -30.08 -1.52
CA VAL A 787 -23.58 -30.99 -1.13
C VAL A 787 -22.94 -30.55 0.19
N GLU A 788 -22.08 -31.37 0.79
CA GLU A 788 -21.46 -31.10 2.11
C GLU A 788 -20.58 -29.84 2.11
N ASP A 789 -19.90 -29.57 0.99
CA ASP A 789 -18.77 -28.65 0.87
C ASP A 789 -19.14 -27.17 0.99
N TRP A 790 -18.25 -26.39 1.61
CA TRP A 790 -18.27 -24.94 1.49
C TRP A 790 -17.77 -24.51 0.11
N TYR A 791 -18.32 -23.43 -0.44
CA TYR A 791 -17.91 -22.88 -1.71
C TYR A 791 -16.80 -21.85 -1.51
N ASP A 792 -15.74 -22.03 -2.28
CA ASP A 792 -14.67 -21.06 -2.49
C ASP A 792 -14.32 -21.09 -3.98
N ARG A 793 -14.33 -19.90 -4.59
CA ARG A 793 -14.09 -19.71 -6.03
C ARG A 793 -12.71 -20.19 -6.42
N GLU A 794 -11.72 -20.05 -5.54
CA GLU A 794 -10.34 -20.41 -5.85
C GLU A 794 -9.94 -21.81 -5.38
N TYR A 795 -10.85 -22.58 -4.76
CA TYR A 795 -10.54 -23.88 -4.15
C TYR A 795 -9.79 -24.85 -5.07
N TYR A 796 -10.18 -24.93 -6.35
CA TYR A 796 -9.55 -25.86 -7.30
C TYR A 796 -8.10 -25.48 -7.67
N SER A 797 -7.72 -24.21 -7.46
CA SER A 797 -6.35 -23.73 -7.67
C SER A 797 -5.39 -24.06 -6.53
N GLU A 798 -5.90 -24.49 -5.37
CA GLU A 798 -5.12 -24.84 -4.18
C GLU A 798 -4.72 -26.32 -4.24
N TYR A 799 -3.70 -26.63 -5.05
CA TYR A 799 -3.39 -28.01 -5.43
C TYR A 799 -2.43 -28.73 -4.45
N GLU A 800 -2.96 -29.73 -3.76
CA GLU A 800 -2.27 -30.98 -3.39
C GLU A 800 -3.25 -32.11 -3.74
N ALA A 801 -2.79 -33.24 -4.27
CA ALA A 801 -3.68 -34.33 -4.67
C ALA A 801 -4.60 -34.77 -3.51
N GLN A 802 -5.89 -34.44 -3.60
CA GLN A 802 -6.81 -34.61 -2.47
C GLN A 802 -7.36 -36.04 -2.46
N LEU A 803 -7.02 -36.77 -1.40
CA LEU A 803 -7.69 -38.01 -1.01
C LEU A 803 -9.00 -37.63 -0.30
N ASN A 804 -10.14 -38.03 -0.84
CA ASN A 804 -11.48 -37.73 -0.30
C ASN A 804 -11.70 -36.25 0.06
N PRO A 805 -11.55 -35.31 -0.90
CA PRO A 805 -11.74 -33.88 -0.66
C PRO A 805 -13.14 -33.58 -0.08
N ARG A 806 -13.18 -32.62 0.84
CA ARG A 806 -14.40 -32.12 1.49
C ARG A 806 -14.58 -30.60 1.35
N GLY A 807 -13.87 -29.99 0.41
CA GLY A 807 -13.89 -28.54 0.24
C GLY A 807 -13.14 -27.80 1.36
N PRO A 808 -13.25 -26.47 1.37
CA PRO A 808 -12.82 -25.62 2.49
C PRO A 808 -13.52 -25.99 3.80
N VAL A 809 -12.81 -25.80 4.92
CA VAL A 809 -13.30 -26.11 6.28
C VAL A 809 -14.47 -25.18 6.73
N GLY A 810 -14.65 -24.05 6.06
CA GLY A 810 -15.66 -23.03 6.32
C GLY A 810 -15.83 -22.07 5.14
N GLY A 811 -16.95 -21.36 5.07
CA GLY A 811 -17.22 -20.40 3.99
C GLY A 811 -18.50 -19.59 4.22
N GLU A 812 -18.79 -18.66 3.32
CA GLU A 812 -20.05 -17.92 3.30
C GLU A 812 -21.16 -18.70 2.59
N PHE A 813 -20.79 -19.36 1.50
CA PHE A 813 -21.69 -20.08 0.61
C PHE A 813 -21.44 -21.57 0.67
N LYS A 814 -22.48 -22.38 0.50
CA LYS A 814 -22.38 -23.82 0.30
C LYS A 814 -22.45 -24.13 -1.19
N VAL A 815 -21.79 -25.22 -1.61
CA VAL A 815 -21.82 -25.67 -2.99
C VAL A 815 -23.18 -26.28 -3.34
N ILE A 816 -23.62 -26.05 -4.57
CA ILE A 816 -24.82 -26.60 -5.17
C ILE A 816 -24.46 -27.19 -6.54
N LYS A 817 -24.91 -28.42 -6.84
CA LYS A 817 -24.57 -29.16 -8.07
C LYS A 817 -25.81 -29.54 -8.90
N GLY A 818 -25.58 -30.05 -10.12
CA GLY A 818 -26.59 -30.68 -10.98
C GLY A 818 -27.41 -29.75 -11.88
N GLY A 819 -27.58 -28.48 -11.50
CA GLY A 819 -28.53 -27.61 -12.20
C GLY A 819 -29.97 -28.07 -11.98
N SER A 820 -30.95 -27.39 -12.58
CA SER A 820 -32.36 -27.57 -12.24
C SER A 820 -33.29 -27.41 -13.44
N TRP A 821 -34.58 -27.68 -13.22
CA TRP A 821 -35.65 -27.50 -14.19
C TRP A 821 -35.66 -26.11 -14.83
N ARG A 822 -35.20 -25.05 -14.18
CA ARG A 822 -35.17 -23.68 -14.73
C ARG A 822 -33.91 -23.33 -15.53
N ASP A 823 -32.83 -24.07 -15.31
CA ASP A 823 -31.53 -23.69 -15.87
C ASP A 823 -31.45 -23.93 -17.39
N LEU A 824 -30.60 -23.14 -18.04
CA LEU A 824 -30.26 -23.32 -19.45
C LEU A 824 -29.30 -24.51 -19.62
N PRO A 825 -29.22 -25.12 -20.83
CA PRO A 825 -28.30 -26.23 -21.11
C PRO A 825 -26.84 -26.00 -20.68
N GLY A 826 -26.40 -24.75 -20.70
CA GLY A 826 -25.06 -24.35 -20.30
C GLY A 826 -24.78 -24.39 -18.80
N PHE A 827 -25.70 -24.85 -17.95
CA PHE A 827 -25.54 -24.88 -16.47
C PHE A 827 -25.95 -26.22 -15.82
N ILE A 828 -26.19 -27.27 -16.62
CA ILE A 828 -26.63 -28.59 -16.12
C ILE A 828 -25.57 -29.68 -16.34
N TYR A 829 -24.31 -29.29 -16.56
CA TYR A 829 -23.19 -30.22 -16.79
C TYR A 829 -22.51 -30.60 -15.47
N SER A 830 -21.90 -31.79 -15.43
CA SER A 830 -21.50 -32.44 -14.18
C SER A 830 -20.46 -31.67 -13.35
N SER A 831 -19.57 -30.90 -13.99
CA SER A 831 -18.56 -30.12 -13.29
C SER A 831 -19.03 -28.74 -12.84
N PHE A 832 -20.18 -28.25 -13.34
CA PHE A 832 -20.69 -26.92 -13.03
C PHE A 832 -20.80 -26.73 -11.52
N ARG A 833 -20.30 -25.59 -11.04
CA ARG A 833 -20.33 -25.20 -9.63
C ARG A 833 -21.32 -24.06 -9.47
N ASN A 834 -22.27 -24.24 -8.57
CA ASN A 834 -23.13 -23.16 -8.11
C ASN A 834 -22.99 -23.02 -6.59
N ASN A 835 -23.47 -21.92 -6.04
CA ASN A 835 -23.35 -21.65 -4.62
C ASN A 835 -24.52 -20.80 -4.11
N SER A 836 -24.81 -20.93 -2.83
CA SER A 836 -25.77 -20.07 -2.14
C SER A 836 -25.54 -20.07 -0.64
N TYR A 837 -26.10 -19.09 0.06
CA TYR A 837 -26.06 -19.06 1.52
C TYR A 837 -26.73 -20.32 2.10
N PRO A 838 -26.18 -20.93 3.16
CA PRO A 838 -26.71 -22.19 3.70
C PRO A 838 -28.16 -22.08 4.24
N GLN A 839 -28.62 -20.86 4.53
CA GLN A 839 -30.00 -20.58 4.97
C GLN A 839 -30.97 -20.34 3.80
N THR A 840 -30.47 -20.17 2.57
CA THR A 840 -31.32 -19.94 1.39
C THR A 840 -32.22 -21.15 1.12
N ARG A 841 -33.45 -20.87 0.70
CA ARG A 841 -34.44 -21.88 0.27
C ARG A 841 -35.04 -21.38 -1.04
N LEU A 842 -34.76 -22.08 -2.14
CA LEU A 842 -35.35 -21.79 -3.44
C LEU A 842 -36.19 -22.98 -3.93
N ASP A 843 -37.10 -22.68 -4.84
CA ASP A 843 -38.02 -23.61 -5.50
C ASP A 843 -37.34 -24.58 -6.47
N ASP A 844 -36.04 -24.39 -6.71
CA ASP A 844 -35.19 -25.28 -7.49
C ASP A 844 -34.10 -25.98 -6.66
N TYR A 845 -34.09 -25.86 -5.32
CA TYR A 845 -33.06 -26.46 -4.43
C TYR A 845 -33.57 -27.69 -3.66
N GLY A 846 -33.06 -28.86 -4.02
CA GLY A 846 -33.21 -30.12 -3.31
C GLY A 846 -31.86 -30.72 -2.89
N PHE A 847 -31.80 -32.04 -2.73
CA PHE A 847 -30.60 -32.77 -2.31
C PHE A 847 -30.80 -34.29 -2.40
N ARG A 848 -29.69 -35.03 -2.22
CA ARG A 848 -29.66 -36.48 -1.99
C ARG A 848 -28.63 -36.83 -0.91
N CYS A 849 -28.64 -38.05 -0.40
CA CYS A 849 -27.69 -38.48 0.63
C CYS A 849 -26.65 -39.47 0.11
N ALA A 850 -25.53 -39.56 0.83
CA ALA A 850 -24.44 -40.50 0.63
C ALA A 850 -24.04 -41.20 1.94
N LYS A 851 -23.35 -42.33 1.82
CA LYS A 851 -22.86 -43.14 2.94
C LYS A 851 -21.53 -43.80 2.58
N SER A 852 -20.52 -43.67 3.43
CA SER A 852 -19.23 -44.35 3.27
C SER A 852 -19.36 -45.86 3.45
N GLU A 853 -18.62 -46.67 2.69
CA GLU A 853 -18.68 -48.15 2.79
C GLU A 853 -18.06 -48.67 4.09
N LYS A 854 -17.01 -48.01 4.60
CA LYS A 854 -16.45 -48.23 5.93
C LYS A 854 -17.00 -47.16 6.88
N GLU A 855 -17.50 -47.57 8.06
CA GLU A 855 -17.59 -46.64 9.19
C GLU A 855 -16.15 -46.28 9.59
N ILE A 856 -15.76 -45.03 9.37
CA ILE A 856 -14.40 -44.57 9.68
C ILE A 856 -14.27 -44.50 11.21
N SER A 857 -13.72 -45.55 11.81
CA SER A 857 -13.13 -45.47 13.15
C SER A 857 -11.73 -44.85 13.02
N GLY A 858 -11.65 -43.52 13.08
CA GLY A 858 -10.41 -42.76 13.12
C GLY A 858 -9.66 -42.63 11.78
N PRO A 859 -8.68 -41.70 11.68
CA PRO A 859 -7.94 -41.48 10.44
C PRO A 859 -7.08 -42.70 10.11
N GLU A 860 -7.48 -43.48 9.10
CA GLU A 860 -6.62 -44.50 8.50
C GLU A 860 -5.37 -43.81 7.93
N LYS A 861 -4.21 -44.39 8.23
CA LYS A 861 -2.89 -43.92 7.78
C LYS A 861 -2.88 -43.74 6.27
N LEU A 862 -2.39 -42.58 5.81
CA LEU A 862 -1.91 -42.38 4.45
C LEU A 862 -1.06 -43.59 4.04
N ILE A 863 -1.50 -44.30 3.00
CA ILE A 863 -0.68 -45.27 2.28
C ILE A 863 0.53 -44.49 1.77
N ARG A 864 1.74 -44.86 2.18
CA ARG A 864 2.94 -44.22 1.66
C ARG A 864 3.10 -44.70 0.22
N LEU A 865 3.52 -43.81 -0.67
CA LEU A 865 3.90 -44.20 -2.04
C LEU A 865 4.97 -45.31 -2.08
N GLU A 866 5.70 -45.48 -0.97
CA GLU A 866 6.68 -46.53 -0.70
C GLU A 866 6.06 -47.94 -0.67
N ASP A 867 4.76 -48.06 -0.33
CA ASP A 867 4.05 -49.33 -0.17
C ASP A 867 3.49 -49.88 -1.51
N LEU A 868 3.61 -49.10 -2.60
CA LEU A 868 3.36 -49.54 -3.98
C LEU A 868 4.71 -49.85 -4.63
N GLY A 869 5.12 -51.11 -4.52
CA GLY A 869 6.46 -51.59 -4.86
C GLY A 869 7.05 -51.05 -6.18
N ALA A 870 8.25 -50.49 -6.06
CA ALA A 870 9.20 -50.31 -7.16
C ALA A 870 10.63 -50.44 -6.63
N GLU A 871 11.16 -51.66 -6.64
CA GLU A 871 12.59 -51.92 -6.54
C GLU A 871 13.28 -51.36 -7.80
N ASN A 872 13.85 -50.15 -7.75
CA ASN A 872 15.12 -49.82 -8.44
C ASN A 872 15.68 -48.44 -8.04
N PRO A 873 16.76 -48.35 -7.25
CA PRO A 873 17.32 -47.08 -6.77
C PRO A 873 18.32 -46.46 -7.78
N GLY A 874 17.88 -46.22 -9.02
CA GLY A 874 18.73 -45.75 -10.12
C GLY A 874 18.09 -44.72 -11.04
N ALA A 875 17.35 -43.74 -10.50
CA ALA A 875 16.77 -42.66 -11.33
C ALA A 875 16.55 -41.33 -10.57
N ARG A 876 17.45 -40.97 -9.64
CA ARG A 876 17.56 -39.58 -9.16
C ARG A 876 18.59 -38.88 -10.04
N PHE A 877 18.16 -38.09 -11.03
CA PHE A 877 18.83 -36.92 -11.65
C PHE A 877 18.36 -36.75 -13.10
N ALA A 878 17.33 -35.94 -13.31
CA ALA A 878 17.10 -35.08 -14.47
C ALA A 878 15.66 -34.60 -14.43
N TRP A 879 15.42 -33.31 -14.18
CA TRP A 879 14.32 -32.50 -14.75
C TRP A 879 14.46 -31.07 -14.18
N MET A 880 15.60 -30.43 -14.50
CA MET A 880 15.67 -28.98 -14.68
C MET A 880 15.95 -28.75 -16.17
N ARG A 881 15.18 -27.83 -16.77
CA ARG A 881 15.13 -27.41 -18.19
C ARG A 881 14.09 -28.13 -19.06
N ARG A 882 12.83 -27.71 -18.96
CA ARG A 882 12.13 -26.95 -20.01
C ARG A 882 10.88 -26.30 -19.42
#